data_AF-A0A1M4L283-F1
#
_entry.id   AF-A0A1M4L283-F1
#
_cell.length_a   1.000
_cell.length_b   1.000
_cell.length_c   1.000
_cell.angle_alpha   90.00
_cell.angle_beta   90.00
_cell.angle_gamma   90.00
#
_symmetry.space_group_name_H-M   'P 1'
#
loop_
_entity.id
_entity.type
_entity.pdbx_description
1 polymer ?
#
loop_
_entity_poly.entity_id
_entity_poly.type
_entity_poly.pdbx_seq_one_letter_code
_entity_poly.pdbx_strand_id
1 'polypeptide(L)'
;MWWRALRAGGTRDSGPGTRDPEQAGALMPHIDDEIGIGRVLSALEDGAFSESELALLRKQWQSGLPGTSECRVPSPQSRTRRTAPVLGLTGTGGAGKSSVTDELLNRFLAGFPQMRIAVVSVDPSRRRSGGALLGDRIRMNALRSPRVYMRSMATRRQHAATNRVLKDCIGFLKGIGYDLVIVETAGIGQSDSEIVDLVDFPVYVMTSDYGAPSQLEKIDMLDFAELVVLNKYDRRGAEDALRDVRKQWRRNRAAFQLEDAAVPVYPTIASQFNDPGISWMFVNLCRLLRAKLGLEATDATHRAAPSPHCDLQPQLDTTLKEPRATVLIPGARVRYLAEIAEQGRALNAGIERQAEAADRAQAFWQSLHALQDPQLPKQLELYAVEELQPPARSADAPAMAGAAVDATLLLLRQRYNDALQSLSSASLKLLREWPQRLKSITDEVTEYAVRGKAIRVENYRQSLSHQPIPKIAAPRYKSWGELLRFLGKENLPGSYPYTGGVYPYRRAGEDPIRMFAGEGTPERTNRRFHYLSVGQPAARLSTAFDSVTLYGEDPAPRPDIYGKIGNSGVNIPTLDDMKKLYSGFDLCAPTTSVSMTINGPAPMILAMFMNTAIDQQVEKYLKADAQRWAQAEQTLDALFEGRQRPRYHGELPPTNDGLGLALLGVSGDQLVDAQTYAQIKAQTLSSVRGTVQADILKEDQAQNTCIFSTEFALRMMGDIQQYFVEHKVRNFYSVSISGYHIAEAGANPISQLAFTLSNGFTIVEYYLARGMRIDDFAPNLSFFFSNGMDPEYTAIGRVARRIWARAMRERYGGNERSQMMKYHIQTSGRSLHAQEIQFNDIRTTLQALYALFDNCNSLHTNAYDEAITTPTEESVRRAVAIQMIINKELGLNFSENPWQGSFIVEQLTDLVEEAVYKEFEAISERGGVLGAMDTMYQRGKIQEESLYYEHKKHDGSLPLVGVNTFLPKQHAGETATQIELIRSTEEEKGQQIANVHDWQQRRNGIVPAQPEQVEASGLPTPGDAAGLGYLQRAARERRNVFAALMQAVKTHSLGQISHALYEVGGEYRRNM
;
A
#
# COMPACT_ATOMS: atom_id res chain seq x y z
N MET A 1 29.45 1.22 21.03
CA MET A 1 30.62 0.78 21.82
C MET A 1 30.32 -0.35 22.83
N TRP A 2 29.15 -1.02 22.77
CA TRP A 2 28.81 -2.18 23.61
C TRP A 2 28.96 -3.55 22.91
N TRP A 3 29.22 -3.57 21.61
CA TRP A 3 29.40 -4.80 20.80
C TRP A 3 30.86 -5.31 20.75
N ARG A 4 31.82 -4.61 21.36
CA ARG A 4 33.25 -4.98 21.34
C ARG A 4 33.73 -5.76 22.58
N ALA A 5 32.91 -5.91 23.63
CA ALA A 5 33.33 -6.56 24.88
C ALA A 5 33.05 -8.08 24.94
N LEU A 6 32.30 -8.66 24.00
CA LEU A 6 31.97 -10.10 23.99
C LEU A 6 32.82 -10.93 23.00
N ARG A 7 33.86 -10.34 22.39
CA ARG A 7 34.77 -11.02 21.44
C ARG A 7 36.23 -11.14 21.91
N ALA A 8 36.53 -10.79 23.15
CA ALA A 8 37.88 -10.89 23.72
C ALA A 8 37.87 -11.83 24.92
N GLY A 9 37.94 -13.14 24.65
CA GLY A 9 37.97 -14.18 25.69
C GLY A 9 37.69 -15.56 25.09
N GLY A 10 38.60 -16.04 24.24
CA GLY A 10 38.47 -17.34 23.57
C GLY A 10 39.55 -17.52 22.52
N THR A 11 40.79 -17.52 22.97
CA THR A 11 41.96 -17.89 22.16
C THR A 11 41.79 -19.29 21.58
N ARG A 12 42.15 -19.41 20.29
CA ARG A 12 42.35 -20.68 19.58
C ARG A 12 43.30 -21.57 20.38
N ASP A 13 42.79 -22.70 20.87
CA ASP A 13 43.63 -23.87 21.14
C ASP A 13 43.33 -24.93 20.08
N SER A 14 44.27 -25.04 19.14
CA SER A 14 44.40 -26.15 18.22
C SER A 14 45.21 -27.24 18.90
N GLY A 15 44.52 -28.23 19.47
CA GLY A 15 45.09 -29.49 19.93
C GLY A 15 44.12 -30.64 19.61
N PRO A 16 44.61 -31.85 19.24
CA PRO A 16 43.74 -32.99 19.02
C PRO A 16 43.26 -33.53 20.37
N GLY A 17 42.23 -32.89 20.92
CA GLY A 17 41.53 -33.36 22.12
C GLY A 17 40.63 -34.53 21.76
N THR A 18 40.99 -35.71 22.24
CA THR A 18 40.13 -36.88 22.39
C THR A 18 38.78 -36.46 22.98
N ARG A 19 37.69 -36.64 22.22
CA ARG A 19 36.33 -36.41 22.72
C ARG A 19 35.99 -37.47 23.76
N ASP A 20 35.45 -37.00 24.88
CA ASP A 20 34.84 -37.82 25.91
C ASP A 20 33.61 -38.56 25.33
N PRO A 21 33.53 -39.90 25.38
CA PRO A 21 32.45 -40.68 24.75
C PRO A 21 31.06 -40.46 25.38
N GLU A 22 30.98 -39.85 26.57
CA GLU A 22 29.74 -39.76 27.34
C GLU A 22 28.79 -38.59 26.94
N GLN A 23 29.24 -37.61 26.15
CA GLN A 23 28.36 -36.54 25.63
C GLN A 23 27.66 -36.88 24.31
N ALA A 24 27.92 -38.05 23.72
CA ALA A 24 27.28 -38.53 22.49
C ALA A 24 25.90 -39.20 22.73
N GLY A 25 25.38 -39.14 23.97
CA GLY A 25 24.28 -39.98 24.47
C GLY A 25 22.84 -39.55 24.18
N ALA A 26 22.57 -38.54 23.35
CA ALA A 26 21.20 -38.18 22.97
C ALA A 26 21.06 -37.98 21.45
N LEU A 27 21.18 -39.07 20.68
CA LEU A 27 21.12 -39.05 19.20
C LEU A 27 19.69 -38.97 18.61
N MET A 28 18.65 -39.00 19.47
CA MET A 28 17.27 -38.72 19.09
C MET A 28 16.67 -37.65 20.00
N PRO A 29 16.66 -36.38 19.59
CA PRO A 29 15.97 -35.33 20.34
C PRO A 29 14.45 -35.59 20.36
N HIS A 30 13.79 -35.08 21.41
CA HIS A 30 12.33 -35.09 21.45
C HIS A 30 11.76 -34.29 20.27
N ILE A 31 10.56 -34.65 19.79
CA ILE A 31 9.93 -33.95 18.66
C ILE A 31 9.68 -32.45 18.92
N ASP A 32 9.61 -32.05 20.20
CA ASP A 32 9.49 -30.65 20.64
C ASP A 32 10.83 -29.93 20.83
N ASP A 33 11.96 -30.65 20.77
CA ASP A 33 13.30 -30.06 20.87
C ASP A 33 13.81 -29.64 19.48
N GLU A 34 13.23 -28.56 18.94
CA GLU A 34 13.60 -28.04 17.62
C GLU A 34 15.09 -27.70 17.49
N ILE A 35 15.72 -27.26 18.58
CA ILE A 35 17.15 -26.93 18.63
C ILE A 35 17.98 -28.20 18.50
N GLY A 36 17.63 -29.26 19.26
CA GLY A 36 18.27 -30.57 19.15
C GLY A 36 18.13 -31.17 17.75
N ILE A 37 16.93 -31.11 17.17
CA ILE A 37 16.67 -31.56 15.78
C ILE A 37 17.57 -30.77 14.81
N GLY A 38 17.63 -29.45 14.97
CA GLY A 38 18.48 -28.57 14.17
C GLY A 38 19.97 -28.91 14.26
N ARG A 39 20.48 -29.25 15.46
CA ARG A 39 21.88 -29.65 15.66
C ARG A 39 22.24 -30.94 14.93
N VAL A 40 21.38 -31.95 14.99
CA VAL A 40 21.61 -33.22 14.28
C VAL A 40 21.60 -32.99 12.77
N LEU A 41 20.64 -32.23 12.24
CA LEU A 41 20.58 -31.89 10.82
C LEU A 41 21.83 -31.11 10.36
N SER A 42 22.36 -30.20 11.17
CA SER A 42 23.62 -29.52 10.87
C SER A 42 24.82 -30.46 10.91
N ALA A 43 24.89 -31.37 11.88
CA ALA A 43 25.96 -32.36 11.96
C ALA A 43 25.97 -33.30 10.73
N LEU A 44 24.79 -33.66 10.21
CA LEU A 44 24.67 -34.37 8.94
C LEU A 44 25.20 -33.53 7.77
N GLU A 45 24.78 -32.27 7.66
CA GLU A 45 25.17 -31.36 6.57
C GLU A 45 26.67 -31.05 6.53
N ASP A 46 27.31 -31.00 7.69
CA ASP A 46 28.74 -30.73 7.86
C ASP A 46 29.60 -32.00 7.84
N GLY A 47 28.99 -33.18 7.66
CA GLY A 47 29.71 -34.46 7.55
C GLY A 47 30.38 -34.87 8.86
N ALA A 48 29.78 -34.55 10.01
CA ALA A 48 30.35 -34.80 11.34
C ALA A 48 30.34 -36.28 11.75
N PHE A 49 29.67 -37.15 10.99
CA PHE A 49 29.57 -38.59 11.23
C PHE A 49 30.36 -39.36 10.18
N SER A 50 31.12 -40.37 10.62
CA SER A 50 31.70 -41.38 9.74
C SER A 50 30.61 -42.24 9.09
N GLU A 51 30.89 -42.88 7.95
CA GLU A 51 29.92 -43.79 7.30
C GLU A 51 29.52 -44.97 8.20
N SER A 52 30.42 -45.44 9.07
CA SER A 52 30.10 -46.46 10.08
C SER A 52 29.06 -45.96 11.10
N GLU A 53 29.19 -44.73 11.56
CA GLU A 53 28.23 -44.11 12.48
C GLU A 53 26.90 -43.83 11.78
N LEU A 54 26.93 -43.30 10.54
CA LEU A 54 25.73 -43.09 9.73
C LEU A 54 24.97 -44.39 9.45
N ALA A 55 25.67 -45.48 9.17
CA ALA A 55 25.04 -46.79 8.96
C ALA A 55 24.31 -47.28 10.22
N LEU A 56 24.87 -47.02 11.41
CA LEU A 56 24.23 -47.33 12.69
C LEU A 56 23.00 -46.44 12.93
N LEU A 57 23.13 -45.14 12.68
CA LEU A 57 22.05 -44.16 12.82
C LEU A 57 20.88 -44.45 11.86
N ARG A 58 21.17 -44.76 10.59
CA ARG A 58 20.16 -45.19 9.59
C ARG A 58 19.35 -46.38 10.09
N LYS A 59 20.00 -47.37 10.73
CA LYS A 59 19.30 -48.52 11.33
C LYS A 59 18.46 -48.13 12.54
N GLN A 60 18.92 -47.20 13.38
CA GLN A 60 18.17 -46.69 14.53
C GLN A 60 16.93 -45.90 14.08
N TRP A 61 17.05 -45.04 13.08
CA TRP A 61 15.92 -44.29 12.52
C TRP A 61 14.87 -45.22 11.88
N GLN A 62 15.31 -46.34 11.30
CA GLN A 62 14.42 -47.37 10.77
C GLN A 62 13.75 -48.23 11.84
N SER A 63 14.37 -48.42 13.01
CA SER A 63 13.83 -49.23 14.11
C SER A 63 12.93 -48.48 15.08
N GLY A 64 12.96 -47.14 15.09
CA GLY A 64 12.05 -46.29 15.86
C GLY A 64 12.14 -46.44 17.38
N LEU A 65 13.24 -47.01 17.89
CA LEU A 65 13.49 -47.19 19.32
C LEU A 65 14.27 -45.98 19.86
N PRO A 66 13.75 -45.24 20.86
CA PRO A 66 14.55 -44.30 21.62
C PRO A 66 15.66 -45.09 22.30
N GLY A 67 16.89 -44.62 22.20
CA GLY A 67 18.03 -45.20 22.90
C GLY A 67 17.84 -45.11 24.42
N THR A 68 17.18 -46.10 25.01
CA THR A 68 17.32 -46.44 26.42
C THR A 68 17.79 -47.88 26.47
N SER A 69 18.99 -48.06 26.99
CA SER A 69 19.60 -49.34 27.28
C SER A 69 18.86 -49.99 28.45
N GLU A 70 17.68 -50.54 28.24
CA GLU A 70 17.10 -51.51 29.17
C GLU A 70 16.24 -52.55 28.45
N CYS A 71 16.62 -53.80 28.68
CA CYS A 71 16.17 -55.00 28.00
C CYS A 71 14.68 -55.26 28.23
N ARG A 72 13.84 -55.24 27.18
CA ARG A 72 12.57 -55.99 27.14
C ARG A 72 12.28 -56.53 25.74
N VAL A 73 12.01 -57.84 25.71
CA VAL A 73 11.61 -58.66 24.56
C VAL A 73 10.46 -57.98 23.78
N PRO A 74 10.53 -57.89 22.44
CA PRO A 74 9.47 -57.29 21.64
C PRO A 74 8.22 -58.18 21.68
N SER A 75 7.07 -57.61 22.10
CA SER A 75 5.79 -58.30 21.99
C SER A 75 5.39 -58.47 20.50
N PRO A 76 4.73 -59.57 20.10
CA PRO A 76 4.43 -59.85 18.68
C PRO A 76 3.38 -58.91 18.05
N GLN A 77 2.76 -58.01 18.82
CA GLN A 77 1.63 -57.18 18.38
C GLN A 77 2.00 -55.76 17.91
N SER A 78 3.28 -55.32 17.96
CA SER A 78 3.67 -53.95 17.57
C SER A 78 4.20 -53.78 16.13
N ARG A 79 4.07 -54.79 15.27
CA ARG A 79 4.75 -54.86 13.96
C ARG A 79 4.21 -53.94 12.84
N THR A 80 3.26 -53.05 13.11
CA THR A 80 2.65 -52.19 12.07
C THR A 80 2.67 -50.70 12.44
N ARG A 81 3.82 -50.13 12.83
CA ARG A 81 4.00 -48.67 12.72
C ARG A 81 4.49 -48.35 11.32
N ARG A 82 3.59 -47.87 10.45
CA ARG A 82 3.96 -47.34 9.13
C ARG A 82 4.74 -46.04 9.34
N THR A 83 5.92 -45.95 8.74
CA THR A 83 6.79 -44.76 8.80
C THR A 83 6.12 -43.58 8.10
N ALA A 84 6.38 -42.36 8.54
CA ALA A 84 5.81 -41.15 7.94
C ALA A 84 6.01 -41.09 6.41
N PRO A 85 4.96 -40.78 5.62
CA PRO A 85 5.08 -40.54 4.20
C PRO A 85 5.94 -39.31 3.90
N VAL A 86 6.65 -39.35 2.77
CA VAL A 86 7.47 -38.27 2.25
C VAL A 86 6.88 -37.70 0.97
N LEU A 87 6.45 -36.44 1.01
CA LEU A 87 5.91 -35.68 -0.11
C LEU A 87 7.03 -34.83 -0.73
N GLY A 88 7.37 -35.04 -1.99
CA GLY A 88 8.38 -34.25 -2.70
C GLY A 88 7.75 -33.22 -3.63
N LEU A 89 8.02 -31.94 -3.43
CA LEU A 89 7.64 -30.87 -4.35
C LEU A 89 8.86 -30.42 -5.14
N THR A 90 8.79 -30.58 -6.46
CA THR A 90 9.80 -30.07 -7.39
C THR A 90 9.14 -29.29 -8.52
N GLY A 91 9.93 -28.61 -9.34
CA GLY A 91 9.39 -27.66 -10.32
C GLY A 91 10.36 -26.57 -10.73
N THR A 92 10.00 -25.86 -11.80
CA THR A 92 10.84 -24.79 -12.35
C THR A 92 11.08 -23.65 -11.35
N GLY A 93 12.17 -22.91 -11.54
CA GLY A 93 12.47 -21.73 -10.74
C GLY A 93 11.36 -20.69 -10.84
N GLY A 94 10.88 -20.17 -9.70
CA GLY A 94 9.84 -19.14 -9.68
C GLY A 94 8.41 -19.63 -9.98
N ALA A 95 8.18 -20.95 -10.11
CA ALA A 95 6.83 -21.49 -10.28
C ALA A 95 5.91 -21.31 -9.05
N GLY A 96 6.49 -21.00 -7.89
CA GLY A 96 5.76 -20.80 -6.62
C GLY A 96 5.68 -22.06 -5.75
N LYS A 97 6.69 -22.93 -5.81
CA LYS A 97 6.81 -24.16 -4.99
C LYS A 97 6.60 -23.88 -3.51
N SER A 98 7.41 -23.00 -2.91
CA SER A 98 7.32 -22.68 -1.48
C SER A 98 5.97 -22.04 -1.10
N SER A 99 5.31 -21.30 -2.01
CA SER A 99 3.95 -20.80 -1.78
C SER A 99 2.88 -21.90 -1.81
N VAL A 100 3.01 -22.87 -2.74
CA VAL A 100 2.13 -24.05 -2.77
C VAL A 100 2.34 -24.90 -1.52
N THR A 101 3.60 -25.09 -1.09
CA THR A 101 3.94 -25.79 0.16
C THR A 101 3.27 -25.14 1.36
N ASP A 102 3.36 -23.82 1.50
CA ASP A 102 2.73 -23.06 2.59
C ASP A 102 1.20 -23.22 2.60
N GLU A 103 0.55 -23.10 1.43
CA GLU A 103 -0.90 -23.31 1.33
C GLU A 103 -1.30 -24.76 1.67
N LEU A 104 -0.51 -25.76 1.26
CA LEU A 104 -0.73 -27.16 1.63
C LEU A 104 -0.59 -27.37 3.14
N LEU A 105 0.44 -26.80 3.77
CA LEU A 105 0.61 -26.83 5.22
C LEU A 105 -0.62 -26.26 5.92
N ASN A 106 -1.14 -25.12 5.46
CA ASN A 106 -2.37 -24.54 6.00
C ASN A 106 -3.57 -25.48 5.89
N ARG A 107 -3.75 -26.19 4.76
CA ARG A 107 -4.84 -27.17 4.61
C ARG A 107 -4.65 -28.41 5.48
N PHE A 108 -3.43 -28.93 5.62
CA PHE A 108 -3.14 -30.03 6.54
C PHE A 108 -3.41 -29.63 7.99
N LEU A 109 -2.93 -28.46 8.43
CA LEU A 109 -3.12 -27.96 9.78
C LEU A 109 -4.59 -27.72 10.14
N ALA A 110 -5.41 -27.32 9.15
CA ALA A 110 -6.85 -27.12 9.30
C ALA A 110 -7.64 -28.43 9.24
N GLY A 111 -7.30 -29.34 8.32
CA GLY A 111 -7.99 -30.62 8.14
C GLY A 111 -7.65 -31.66 9.21
N PHE A 112 -6.45 -31.58 9.80
CA PHE A 112 -5.94 -32.54 10.78
C PHE A 112 -5.32 -31.81 11.99
N PRO A 113 -6.12 -31.49 13.02
CA PRO A 113 -5.71 -30.62 14.12
C PRO A 113 -4.54 -31.13 14.98
N GLN A 114 -4.30 -32.44 15.00
CA GLN A 114 -3.21 -33.05 15.79
C GLN A 114 -1.97 -33.37 14.97
N MET A 115 -2.01 -33.18 13.65
CA MET A 115 -0.93 -33.58 12.76
C MET A 115 0.31 -32.69 12.94
N ARG A 116 1.50 -33.33 12.96
CA ARG A 116 2.82 -32.70 13.00
C ARG A 116 3.58 -32.95 11.70
N ILE A 117 4.17 -31.89 11.14
CA ILE A 117 4.76 -31.91 9.80
C ILE A 117 6.21 -31.40 9.87
N ALA A 118 7.12 -32.08 9.20
CA ALA A 118 8.48 -31.58 8.99
C ALA A 118 8.69 -31.17 7.53
N VAL A 119 9.38 -30.06 7.29
CA VAL A 119 9.65 -29.50 5.96
C VAL A 119 11.14 -29.33 5.76
N VAL A 120 11.66 -29.82 4.64
CA VAL A 120 13.05 -29.60 4.21
C VAL A 120 13.04 -28.91 2.86
N SER A 121 13.44 -27.64 2.80
CA SER A 121 13.53 -26.88 1.55
C SER A 121 14.98 -26.68 1.14
N VAL A 122 15.26 -26.85 -0.16
CA VAL A 122 16.61 -26.77 -0.73
C VAL A 122 16.72 -25.61 -1.71
N ASP A 123 17.67 -24.70 -1.46
CA ASP A 123 17.93 -23.53 -2.31
C ASP A 123 19.31 -23.62 -3.01
N PRO A 124 19.49 -23.01 -4.19
CA PRO A 124 20.74 -23.10 -4.95
C PRO A 124 21.89 -22.29 -4.31
N SER A 125 23.10 -22.84 -4.34
CA SER A 125 24.32 -22.14 -3.90
C SER A 125 24.91 -21.23 -4.99
N ARG A 126 25.41 -20.03 -4.61
CA ARG A 126 26.07 -19.09 -5.52
C ARG A 126 27.56 -19.42 -5.67
N ARG A 127 27.98 -19.69 -6.92
CA ARG A 127 29.34 -20.12 -7.28
C ARG A 127 30.45 -19.13 -6.89
N ARG A 128 30.23 -17.82 -7.09
CA ARG A 128 31.29 -16.80 -6.92
C ARG A 128 31.56 -16.44 -5.46
N SER A 129 30.53 -16.47 -4.61
CA SER A 129 30.65 -16.12 -3.20
C SER A 129 30.82 -17.32 -2.27
N GLY A 130 30.49 -18.54 -2.73
CA GLY A 130 30.50 -19.76 -1.91
C GLY A 130 29.32 -19.86 -0.93
N GLY A 131 28.48 -18.83 -0.83
CA GLY A 131 27.26 -18.81 0.02
C GLY A 131 25.98 -19.12 -0.75
N ALA A 132 24.84 -19.14 -0.04
CA ALA A 132 23.51 -19.31 -0.61
C ALA A 132 22.51 -18.32 0.00
N LEU A 133 21.51 -17.90 -0.76
CA LEU A 133 20.35 -17.18 -0.24
C LEU A 133 19.24 -18.22 -0.03
N LEU A 134 19.02 -18.62 1.21
CA LEU A 134 17.98 -19.60 1.59
C LEU A 134 16.64 -18.88 1.71
N GLY A 135 15.97 -18.72 0.58
CA GLY A 135 14.81 -17.87 0.38
C GLY A 135 13.47 -18.54 0.67
N ASP A 136 13.38 -19.87 0.69
CA ASP A 136 12.08 -20.54 0.80
C ASP A 136 11.35 -20.26 2.12
N ARG A 137 12.10 -20.18 3.24
CA ARG A 137 11.51 -19.94 4.57
C ARG A 137 10.75 -18.61 4.65
N ILE A 138 11.14 -17.60 3.88
CA ILE A 138 10.47 -16.29 3.91
C ILE A 138 9.02 -16.35 3.41
N ARG A 139 8.66 -17.40 2.67
CA ARG A 139 7.33 -17.61 2.08
C ARG A 139 6.37 -18.39 2.98
N MET A 140 6.86 -18.96 4.08
CA MET A 140 6.13 -19.92 4.91
C MET A 140 5.47 -19.24 6.12
N ASN A 141 4.22 -18.81 5.96
CA ASN A 141 3.44 -18.23 7.05
C ASN A 141 2.95 -19.31 8.03
N ALA A 142 2.79 -20.56 7.59
CA ALA A 142 2.34 -21.69 8.40
C ALA A 142 3.31 -22.05 9.56
N LEU A 143 4.57 -21.58 9.52
CA LEU A 143 5.59 -21.84 10.55
C LEU A 143 5.28 -21.22 11.92
N ARG A 144 4.25 -20.39 12.02
CA ARG A 144 3.73 -19.94 13.33
C ARG A 144 3.20 -21.08 14.18
N SER A 145 2.80 -22.19 13.55
CA SER A 145 2.29 -23.34 14.28
C SER A 145 3.46 -24.16 14.84
N PRO A 146 3.49 -24.46 16.16
CA PRO A 146 4.51 -25.34 16.74
C PRO A 146 4.40 -26.80 16.23
N ARG A 147 3.38 -27.09 15.41
CA ARG A 147 3.18 -28.37 14.75
C ARG A 147 3.99 -28.52 13.46
N VAL A 148 4.63 -27.46 12.98
CA VAL A 148 5.42 -27.47 11.75
C VAL A 148 6.88 -27.15 12.06
N TYR A 149 7.77 -28.09 11.75
CA TYR A 149 9.21 -27.88 11.79
C TYR A 149 9.74 -27.64 10.36
N MET A 150 10.65 -26.68 10.17
CA MET A 150 11.26 -26.44 8.85
C MET A 150 12.78 -26.28 8.94
N ARG A 151 13.50 -26.98 8.05
CA ARG A 151 14.93 -26.79 7.80
C ARG A 151 15.17 -26.32 6.36
N SER A 152 15.87 -25.20 6.20
CA SER A 152 16.40 -24.76 4.90
C SER A 152 17.82 -25.30 4.70
N MET A 153 18.12 -25.76 3.49
CA MET A 153 19.42 -26.31 3.11
C MET A 153 19.89 -25.71 1.79
N ALA A 154 21.20 -25.66 1.59
CA ALA A 154 21.78 -25.31 0.30
C ALA A 154 22.07 -26.59 -0.50
N THR A 155 22.04 -26.53 -1.84
CA THR A 155 22.43 -27.68 -2.68
C THR A 155 23.88 -28.14 -2.43
N ARG A 156 24.81 -27.19 -2.19
CA ARG A 156 26.26 -27.41 -2.01
C ARG A 156 26.92 -28.25 -3.14
N ARG A 157 26.27 -28.33 -4.32
CA ARG A 157 26.65 -29.16 -5.47
C ARG A 157 26.45 -28.42 -6.79
N GLN A 158 27.23 -28.79 -7.81
CA GLN A 158 27.06 -28.28 -9.18
C GLN A 158 25.92 -29.05 -9.86
N HIS A 159 25.02 -28.33 -10.54
CA HIS A 159 23.96 -28.92 -11.38
C HIS A 159 23.04 -29.94 -10.70
N ALA A 160 22.90 -29.87 -9.37
CA ALA A 160 22.00 -30.72 -8.60
C ALA A 160 20.92 -29.85 -7.94
N ALA A 161 19.69 -30.37 -7.89
CA ALA A 161 18.57 -29.71 -7.24
C ALA A 161 18.40 -30.11 -5.76
N THR A 162 19.18 -31.09 -5.32
CA THR A 162 19.14 -31.68 -3.97
C THR A 162 20.50 -31.57 -3.26
N ASN A 163 20.49 -31.72 -1.93
CA ASN A 163 21.71 -31.83 -1.12
C ASN A 163 22.14 -33.31 -1.00
N ARG A 164 23.45 -33.59 -0.95
CA ARG A 164 24.02 -34.93 -0.75
C ARG A 164 23.38 -35.71 0.41
N VAL A 165 23.15 -35.04 1.53
CA VAL A 165 22.72 -35.67 2.78
C VAL A 165 21.21 -35.68 2.95
N LEU A 166 20.46 -35.22 1.94
CA LEU A 166 19.00 -35.07 2.01
C LEU A 166 18.30 -36.38 2.39
N LYS A 167 18.77 -37.52 1.83
CA LYS A 167 18.26 -38.86 2.16
C LYS A 167 18.39 -39.18 3.66
N ASP A 168 19.52 -38.81 4.26
CA ASP A 168 19.78 -39.05 5.68
C ASP A 168 18.96 -38.11 6.56
N CYS A 169 18.80 -36.85 6.17
CA CYS A 169 17.92 -35.89 6.85
C CYS A 169 16.46 -36.34 6.85
N ILE A 170 15.95 -36.85 5.72
CA ILE A 170 14.60 -37.42 5.62
C ILE A 170 14.47 -38.63 6.56
N GLY A 171 15.45 -39.55 6.53
CA GLY A 171 15.47 -40.71 7.41
C GLY A 171 15.42 -40.34 8.89
N PHE A 172 16.23 -39.36 9.30
CA PHE A 172 16.23 -38.82 10.66
C PHE A 172 14.88 -38.23 11.07
N LEU A 173 14.29 -37.37 10.24
CA LEU A 173 13.00 -36.75 10.53
C LEU A 173 11.86 -37.78 10.65
N LYS A 174 11.87 -38.82 9.80
CA LYS A 174 10.94 -39.95 9.93
C LYS A 174 11.11 -40.68 11.27
N GLY A 175 12.35 -40.82 11.75
CA GLY A 175 12.66 -41.49 13.01
C GLY A 175 12.18 -40.75 14.27
N ILE A 176 12.00 -39.42 14.20
CA ILE A 176 11.51 -38.60 15.33
C ILE A 176 10.01 -38.80 15.60
N GLY A 177 9.24 -39.20 14.59
CA GLY A 177 7.80 -39.44 14.72
C GLY A 177 6.89 -38.31 14.20
N TYR A 178 7.35 -37.52 13.21
CA TYR A 178 6.45 -36.64 12.45
C TYR A 178 5.42 -37.46 11.66
N ASP A 179 4.24 -36.90 11.40
CA ASP A 179 3.17 -37.57 10.63
C ASP A 179 3.37 -37.46 9.11
N LEU A 180 4.08 -36.43 8.65
CA LEU A 180 4.40 -36.15 7.24
C LEU A 180 5.74 -35.42 7.14
N VAL A 181 6.56 -35.82 6.17
CA VAL A 181 7.76 -35.07 5.78
C VAL A 181 7.55 -34.49 4.39
N ILE A 182 7.72 -33.18 4.23
CA ILE A 182 7.67 -32.47 2.96
C ILE A 182 9.08 -32.08 2.55
N VAL A 183 9.44 -32.33 1.29
CA VAL A 183 10.74 -31.97 0.72
C VAL A 183 10.53 -31.08 -0.49
N GLU A 184 11.09 -29.87 -0.47
CA GLU A 184 11.09 -28.94 -1.58
C GLU A 184 12.49 -28.85 -2.20
N THR A 185 12.59 -29.00 -3.51
CA THR A 185 13.87 -28.88 -4.23
C THR A 185 14.17 -27.46 -4.68
N ALA A 186 15.44 -27.21 -5.06
CA ALA A 186 15.77 -26.01 -5.82
C ALA A 186 15.03 -26.02 -7.18
N GLY A 187 14.99 -24.86 -7.85
CA GLY A 187 14.43 -24.78 -9.21
C GLY A 187 15.15 -25.74 -10.17
N ILE A 188 14.38 -26.66 -10.76
CA ILE A 188 14.91 -27.67 -11.70
C ILE A 188 14.80 -27.23 -13.16
N GLY A 189 15.68 -27.79 -13.99
CA GLY A 189 15.57 -27.78 -15.44
C GLY A 189 14.57 -28.82 -15.96
N GLN A 190 14.57 -29.05 -17.28
CA GLN A 190 13.65 -30.00 -17.93
C GLN A 190 14.01 -31.47 -17.65
N SER A 191 15.28 -31.79 -17.36
CA SER A 191 15.81 -33.16 -17.25
C SER A 191 16.15 -33.62 -15.83
N ASP A 192 15.84 -32.82 -14.80
CA ASP A 192 16.17 -33.18 -13.41
C ASP A 192 15.01 -33.92 -12.73
N SER A 193 15.26 -35.15 -12.28
CA SER A 193 14.27 -36.02 -11.62
C SER A 193 14.76 -36.64 -10.29
N GLU A 194 15.89 -36.16 -9.75
CA GLU A 194 16.55 -36.72 -8.54
C GLU A 194 15.62 -36.88 -7.32
N ILE A 195 14.59 -36.03 -7.19
CA ILE A 195 13.67 -36.09 -6.05
C ILE A 195 12.84 -37.38 -6.02
N VAL A 196 12.60 -38.00 -7.18
CA VAL A 196 11.74 -39.19 -7.31
C VAL A 196 12.29 -40.36 -6.51
N ASP A 197 13.61 -40.51 -6.44
CA ASP A 197 14.28 -41.58 -5.70
C ASP A 197 14.34 -41.35 -4.17
N LEU A 198 13.92 -40.16 -3.71
CA LEU A 198 14.04 -39.73 -2.31
C LEU A 198 12.69 -39.64 -1.59
N VAL A 199 11.57 -39.67 -2.31
CA VAL A 199 10.24 -39.38 -1.77
C VAL A 199 9.23 -40.45 -2.13
N ASP A 200 8.20 -40.60 -1.30
CA ASP A 200 7.11 -41.55 -1.55
C ASP A 200 6.13 -40.99 -2.60
N PHE A 201 5.92 -39.67 -2.64
CA PHE A 201 4.95 -39.02 -3.54
C PHE A 201 5.55 -37.77 -4.21
N PRO A 202 5.99 -37.86 -5.49
CA PRO A 202 6.52 -36.70 -6.22
C PRO A 202 5.40 -35.84 -6.84
N VAL A 203 5.49 -34.53 -6.62
CA VAL A 203 4.62 -33.47 -7.14
C VAL A 203 5.43 -32.51 -8.00
N TYR A 204 4.95 -32.22 -9.20
CA TYR A 204 5.60 -31.26 -10.11
C TYR A 204 4.82 -29.95 -10.18
N VAL A 205 5.47 -28.82 -9.87
CA VAL A 205 4.89 -27.48 -9.91
C VAL A 205 5.45 -26.72 -11.12
N MET A 206 4.56 -26.21 -11.97
CA MET A 206 4.92 -25.46 -13.18
C MET A 206 4.00 -24.24 -13.37
N THR A 207 4.33 -23.39 -14.34
CA THR A 207 3.51 -22.23 -14.77
C THR A 207 3.04 -22.44 -16.21
N SER A 208 2.23 -21.51 -16.73
CA SER A 208 1.87 -21.47 -18.15
C SER A 208 3.02 -21.13 -19.09
N ASP A 209 4.20 -20.76 -18.56
CA ASP A 209 5.34 -20.28 -19.33
C ASP A 209 6.39 -21.40 -19.52
N TYR A 210 6.07 -22.32 -20.43
CA TYR A 210 6.95 -23.44 -20.83
C TYR A 210 7.35 -23.39 -22.31
N GLY A 211 7.00 -22.30 -23.00
CA GLY A 211 7.21 -22.13 -24.44
C GLY A 211 6.17 -22.87 -25.28
N ALA A 212 6.62 -23.57 -26.34
CA ALA A 212 5.72 -24.32 -27.21
C ALA A 212 5.25 -25.64 -26.56
N PRO A 213 4.06 -26.17 -26.90
CA PRO A 213 3.55 -27.45 -26.38
C PRO A 213 4.50 -28.64 -26.56
N SER A 214 5.34 -28.63 -27.61
CA SER A 214 6.36 -29.66 -27.85
C SER A 214 7.48 -29.68 -26.79
N GLN A 215 7.61 -28.65 -25.96
CA GLN A 215 8.56 -28.64 -24.84
C GLN A 215 8.10 -29.55 -23.70
N LEU A 216 6.78 -29.79 -23.56
CA LEU A 216 6.25 -30.68 -22.53
C LEU A 216 6.72 -32.13 -22.71
N GLU A 217 7.03 -32.54 -23.95
CA GLU A 217 7.60 -33.85 -24.27
C GLU A 217 9.03 -34.03 -23.76
N LYS A 218 9.70 -32.95 -23.34
CA LYS A 218 11.08 -32.97 -22.83
C LYS A 218 11.18 -32.84 -21.30
N ILE A 219 10.06 -32.68 -20.62
CA ILE A 219 10.03 -32.50 -19.17
C ILE A 219 9.90 -33.87 -18.51
N ASP A 220 11.01 -34.41 -18.03
CA ASP A 220 11.07 -35.76 -17.43
C ASP A 220 10.11 -35.89 -16.24
N MET A 221 9.95 -34.83 -15.46
CA MET A 221 9.03 -34.83 -14.31
C MET A 221 7.56 -35.07 -14.70
N LEU A 222 7.12 -34.82 -15.95
CA LEU A 222 5.76 -35.16 -16.37
C LEU A 222 5.54 -36.68 -16.51
N ASP A 223 6.61 -37.46 -16.71
CA ASP A 223 6.56 -38.92 -16.65
C ASP A 223 6.43 -39.41 -15.21
N PHE A 224 7.23 -38.87 -14.29
CA PHE A 224 7.34 -39.41 -12.93
C PHE A 224 6.37 -38.80 -11.90
N ALA A 225 5.86 -37.58 -12.12
CA ALA A 225 5.00 -36.92 -11.13
C ALA A 225 3.64 -37.59 -11.00
N GLU A 226 3.26 -37.91 -9.75
CA GLU A 226 1.94 -38.47 -9.43
C GLU A 226 0.84 -37.41 -9.47
N LEU A 227 1.24 -36.15 -9.28
CA LEU A 227 0.37 -34.98 -9.33
C LEU A 227 1.14 -33.80 -9.93
N VAL A 228 0.50 -33.08 -10.84
CA VAL A 228 1.04 -31.86 -11.44
C VAL A 228 0.20 -30.66 -10.97
N VAL A 229 0.89 -29.62 -10.53
CA VAL A 229 0.32 -28.34 -10.11
C VAL A 229 0.68 -27.30 -11.17
N LEU A 230 -0.32 -26.87 -11.94
CA LEU A 230 -0.20 -25.71 -12.82
C LEU A 230 -0.52 -24.45 -12.00
N ASN A 231 0.51 -23.90 -11.35
CA ASN A 231 0.39 -22.75 -10.49
C ASN A 231 0.47 -21.43 -11.29
N LYS A 232 0.09 -20.33 -10.64
CA LYS A 232 -0.06 -19.01 -11.28
C LYS A 232 -1.07 -19.05 -12.42
N TYR A 233 -2.19 -19.72 -12.17
CA TYR A 233 -3.27 -19.91 -13.15
C TYR A 233 -4.00 -18.61 -13.53
N ASP A 234 -3.72 -17.52 -12.84
CA ASP A 234 -4.10 -16.15 -13.17
C ASP A 234 -3.36 -15.58 -14.40
N ARG A 235 -2.28 -16.22 -14.84
CA ARG A 235 -1.49 -15.78 -15.99
C ARG A 235 -2.17 -16.06 -17.32
N ARG A 236 -1.87 -15.22 -18.30
CA ARG A 236 -2.35 -15.41 -19.69
C ARG A 236 -1.89 -16.77 -20.23
N GLY A 237 -2.78 -17.44 -20.95
CA GLY A 237 -2.51 -18.76 -21.55
C GLY A 237 -2.58 -19.94 -20.57
N ALA A 238 -3.00 -19.72 -19.32
CA ALA A 238 -3.11 -20.81 -18.34
C ALA A 238 -4.16 -21.87 -18.71
N GLU A 239 -5.27 -21.49 -19.35
CA GLU A 239 -6.27 -22.43 -19.84
C GLU A 239 -5.72 -23.37 -20.93
N ASP A 240 -5.03 -22.80 -21.93
CA ASP A 240 -4.33 -23.57 -22.96
C ASP A 240 -3.25 -24.47 -22.35
N ALA A 241 -2.48 -23.93 -21.39
CA ALA A 241 -1.49 -24.69 -20.65
C ALA A 241 -2.08 -25.89 -19.92
N LEU A 242 -3.23 -25.74 -19.27
CA LEU A 242 -3.89 -26.85 -18.58
C LEU A 242 -4.27 -27.97 -19.54
N ARG A 243 -4.84 -27.61 -20.69
CA ARG A 243 -5.20 -28.55 -21.75
C ARG A 243 -3.97 -29.30 -22.25
N ASP A 244 -2.90 -28.58 -22.55
CA ASP A 244 -1.70 -29.14 -23.16
C ASP A 244 -0.94 -30.05 -22.17
N VAL A 245 -0.86 -29.67 -20.89
CA VAL A 245 -0.26 -30.48 -19.82
C VAL A 245 -1.10 -31.74 -19.55
N ARG A 246 -2.43 -31.64 -19.49
CA ARG A 246 -3.31 -32.83 -19.36
C ARG A 246 -3.14 -33.78 -20.52
N LYS A 247 -3.08 -33.26 -21.75
CA LYS A 247 -2.86 -34.04 -22.96
C LYS A 247 -1.51 -34.75 -22.92
N GLN A 248 -0.45 -34.06 -22.51
CA GLN A 248 0.87 -34.68 -22.36
C GLN A 248 0.89 -35.75 -21.27
N TRP A 249 0.33 -35.46 -20.10
CA TRP A 249 0.25 -36.43 -18.99
C TRP A 249 -0.44 -37.73 -19.40
N ARG A 250 -1.54 -37.65 -20.18
CA ARG A 250 -2.22 -38.82 -20.74
C ARG A 250 -1.34 -39.62 -21.69
N ARG A 251 -0.62 -38.94 -22.57
CA ARG A 251 0.28 -39.57 -23.55
C ARG A 251 1.37 -40.36 -22.84
N ASN A 252 2.00 -39.76 -21.83
CA ASN A 252 3.07 -40.38 -21.05
C ASN A 252 2.62 -41.67 -20.34
N ARG A 253 1.33 -41.80 -20.02
CA ARG A 253 0.73 -42.96 -19.33
C ARG A 253 -0.14 -43.85 -20.21
N ALA A 254 -0.20 -43.59 -21.52
CA ALA A 254 -1.11 -44.24 -22.47
C ALA A 254 -2.60 -44.25 -22.03
N ALA A 255 -3.01 -43.26 -21.20
CA ALA A 255 -4.32 -43.19 -20.57
C ALA A 255 -5.30 -42.31 -21.37
N PHE A 256 -5.47 -42.60 -22.66
CA PHE A 256 -6.22 -41.74 -23.59
C PHE A 256 -7.72 -41.63 -23.30
N GLN A 257 -8.31 -42.62 -22.63
CA GLN A 257 -9.74 -42.63 -22.28
C GLN A 257 -10.04 -41.99 -20.92
N LEU A 258 -9.02 -41.48 -20.20
CA LEU A 258 -9.23 -40.87 -18.90
C LEU A 258 -9.87 -39.48 -19.07
N GLU A 259 -11.01 -39.25 -18.44
CA GLU A 259 -11.68 -37.94 -18.43
C GLU A 259 -10.81 -36.84 -17.81
N ASP A 260 -11.01 -35.60 -18.26
CA ASP A 260 -10.21 -34.43 -17.85
C ASP A 260 -10.19 -34.23 -16.33
N ALA A 261 -11.32 -34.51 -15.66
CA ALA A 261 -11.46 -34.38 -14.21
C ALA A 261 -10.70 -35.46 -13.40
N ALA A 262 -10.32 -36.57 -14.03
CA ALA A 262 -9.58 -37.65 -13.40
C ALA A 262 -8.06 -37.55 -13.62
N VAL A 263 -7.62 -36.73 -14.57
CA VAL A 263 -6.20 -36.44 -14.80
C VAL A 263 -5.66 -35.62 -13.62
N PRO A 264 -4.61 -36.06 -12.91
CA PRO A 264 -4.09 -35.39 -11.70
C PRO A 264 -3.24 -34.16 -12.05
N VAL A 265 -3.79 -33.26 -12.86
CA VAL A 265 -3.23 -31.96 -13.24
C VAL A 265 -4.21 -30.88 -12.78
N TYR A 266 -3.80 -30.13 -11.78
CA TYR A 266 -4.65 -29.18 -11.07
C TYR A 266 -4.22 -27.73 -11.35
N PRO A 267 -5.14 -26.85 -11.77
CA PRO A 267 -4.89 -25.42 -11.84
C PRO A 267 -4.94 -24.81 -10.44
N THR A 268 -3.95 -24.01 -10.07
CA THR A 268 -3.89 -23.38 -8.75
C THR A 268 -3.38 -21.95 -8.80
N ILE A 269 -3.81 -21.13 -7.84
CA ILE A 269 -3.29 -19.78 -7.62
C ILE A 269 -2.85 -19.68 -6.15
N ALA A 270 -1.61 -20.09 -5.85
CA ALA A 270 -1.13 -20.10 -4.46
C ALA A 270 -0.99 -18.69 -3.84
N SER A 271 -0.93 -17.64 -4.66
CA SER A 271 -0.99 -16.24 -4.21
C SER A 271 -2.40 -15.81 -3.79
N GLN A 272 -3.44 -16.51 -4.27
CA GLN A 272 -4.82 -16.26 -3.93
C GLN A 272 -5.18 -17.05 -2.68
N PHE A 273 -5.69 -16.35 -1.67
CA PHE A 273 -6.13 -17.01 -0.47
C PHE A 273 -7.37 -17.88 -0.71
N ASN A 274 -7.43 -19.02 0.00
CA ASN A 274 -8.51 -20.01 -0.06
C ASN A 274 -8.86 -20.34 -1.51
N ASP A 275 -7.81 -20.45 -2.33
CA ASP A 275 -7.95 -20.81 -3.73
C ASP A 275 -8.70 -22.14 -3.86
N PRO A 276 -9.85 -22.19 -4.56
CA PRO A 276 -10.59 -23.43 -4.74
C PRO A 276 -9.76 -24.47 -5.51
N GLY A 277 -8.85 -24.02 -6.39
CA GLY A 277 -7.90 -24.88 -7.09
C GLY A 277 -6.99 -25.64 -6.13
N ILE A 278 -6.34 -24.93 -5.19
CA ILE A 278 -5.53 -25.55 -4.13
C ILE A 278 -6.36 -26.50 -3.26
N SER A 279 -7.57 -26.12 -2.85
CA SER A 279 -8.42 -26.97 -2.01
C SER A 279 -8.86 -28.25 -2.74
N TRP A 280 -9.26 -28.13 -4.01
CA TRP A 280 -9.57 -29.27 -4.87
C TRP A 280 -8.36 -30.19 -5.09
N MET A 281 -7.19 -29.60 -5.34
CA MET A 281 -5.92 -30.32 -5.45
C MET A 281 -5.57 -31.04 -4.15
N PHE A 282 -5.70 -30.39 -2.99
CA PHE A 282 -5.39 -30.95 -1.68
C PHE A 282 -6.26 -32.17 -1.33
N VAL A 283 -7.57 -32.09 -1.54
CA VAL A 283 -8.47 -33.24 -1.33
C VAL A 283 -8.04 -34.43 -2.20
N ASN A 284 -7.66 -34.18 -3.45
CA ASN A 284 -7.17 -35.23 -4.34
C ASN A 284 -5.77 -35.72 -4.00
N LEU A 285 -4.88 -34.86 -3.50
CA LEU A 285 -3.57 -35.24 -2.98
C LEU A 285 -3.75 -36.24 -1.82
N CYS A 286 -4.63 -35.94 -0.85
CA CYS A 286 -4.94 -36.86 0.24
C CYS A 286 -5.49 -38.19 -0.28
N ARG A 287 -6.41 -38.17 -1.26
CA ARG A 287 -6.96 -39.37 -1.90
C ARG A 287 -5.88 -40.22 -2.57
N LEU A 288 -5.03 -39.60 -3.40
CA LEU A 288 -3.96 -40.27 -4.13
C LEU A 288 -2.87 -40.80 -3.19
N LEU A 289 -2.51 -40.04 -2.17
CA LEU A 289 -1.55 -40.46 -1.14
C LEU A 289 -2.09 -41.66 -0.36
N ARG A 290 -3.38 -41.67 -0.02
CA ARG A 290 -4.04 -42.81 0.65
C ARG A 290 -4.01 -44.07 -0.21
N ALA A 291 -4.29 -43.94 -1.51
CA ALA A 291 -4.19 -45.05 -2.46
C ALA A 291 -2.75 -45.58 -2.55
N LYS A 292 -1.76 -44.69 -2.68
CA LYS A 292 -0.34 -45.06 -2.78
C LYS A 292 0.19 -45.75 -1.51
N LEU A 293 -0.31 -45.36 -0.34
CA LEU A 293 0.03 -45.98 0.93
C LEU A 293 -0.71 -47.30 1.20
N GLY A 294 -1.59 -47.76 0.30
CA GLY A 294 -2.37 -48.98 0.48
C GLY A 294 -3.28 -48.90 1.72
N LEU A 295 -3.99 -47.78 1.86
CA LEU A 295 -4.92 -47.49 2.95
C LEU A 295 -6.40 -47.53 2.49
N GLU A 296 -6.67 -48.14 1.34
CA GLU A 296 -8.04 -48.37 0.86
C GLU A 296 -8.67 -49.56 1.61
N ALA A 297 -9.96 -49.44 1.94
CA ALA A 297 -10.64 -50.29 2.92
C ALA A 297 -10.60 -51.79 2.57
N THR A 298 -10.01 -52.59 3.46
CA THR A 298 -10.36 -53.99 3.66
C THR A 298 -11.08 -54.12 5.00
N ASP A 299 -12.40 -54.27 4.94
CA ASP A 299 -13.37 -54.43 6.04
C ASP A 299 -13.58 -53.27 7.04
N ALA A 300 -14.86 -53.03 7.34
CA ALA A 300 -15.39 -51.90 8.11
C ALA A 300 -14.98 -51.87 9.60
N THR A 301 -14.17 -52.82 10.06
CA THR A 301 -13.77 -52.99 11.46
C THR A 301 -12.32 -52.56 11.76
N HIS A 302 -11.48 -52.33 10.74
CA HIS A 302 -10.12 -51.81 10.93
C HIS A 302 -9.77 -50.73 9.90
N ARG A 303 -10.07 -49.47 10.22
CA ARG A 303 -9.60 -48.32 9.44
C ARG A 303 -8.09 -48.15 9.68
N ALA A 304 -7.27 -48.61 8.74
CA ALA A 304 -5.86 -48.31 8.74
C ALA A 304 -5.66 -46.82 8.44
N ALA A 305 -5.02 -46.08 9.36
CA ALA A 305 -4.60 -44.69 9.17
C ALA A 305 -3.07 -44.63 9.04
N PRO A 306 -2.51 -43.68 8.27
CA PRO A 306 -1.06 -43.48 8.16
C PRO A 306 -0.44 -43.09 9.50
N SER A 307 -1.19 -42.35 10.33
CA SER A 307 -0.82 -42.04 11.71
C SER A 307 -2.08 -41.95 12.60
N PRO A 308 -1.95 -41.99 13.94
CA PRO A 308 -3.10 -41.80 14.83
C PRO A 308 -3.73 -40.39 14.74
N HIS A 309 -3.06 -39.44 14.09
CA HIS A 309 -3.45 -38.03 14.03
C HIS A 309 -3.97 -37.58 12.65
N CYS A 310 -3.90 -38.44 11.63
CA CYS A 310 -4.31 -38.12 10.26
C CYS A 310 -4.85 -39.37 9.56
N ASP A 311 -6.07 -39.29 9.02
CA ASP A 311 -6.70 -40.36 8.21
C ASP A 311 -6.68 -40.07 6.69
N LEU A 312 -6.09 -38.92 6.29
CA LEU A 312 -6.10 -38.39 4.93
C LEU A 312 -7.51 -38.26 4.32
N GLN A 313 -8.52 -37.96 5.14
CA GLN A 313 -9.88 -37.65 4.68
C GLN A 313 -10.31 -36.25 5.12
N PRO A 314 -9.82 -35.19 4.45
CA PRO A 314 -10.17 -33.83 4.84
C PRO A 314 -11.66 -33.53 4.55
N GLN A 315 -12.34 -32.89 5.51
CA GLN A 315 -13.68 -32.36 5.31
C GLN A 315 -13.59 -30.93 4.74
N LEU A 316 -13.52 -30.82 3.42
CA LEU A 316 -13.48 -29.55 2.70
C LEU A 316 -14.53 -29.52 1.58
N ASP A 317 -15.21 -28.39 1.45
CA ASP A 317 -16.08 -28.13 0.31
C ASP A 317 -15.24 -27.96 -0.96
N THR A 318 -15.50 -28.81 -1.96
CA THR A 318 -14.84 -28.80 -3.28
C THR A 318 -15.86 -28.66 -4.42
N THR A 319 -17.03 -28.10 -4.13
CA THR A 319 -18.04 -27.75 -5.15
C THR A 319 -17.46 -26.77 -6.18
N LEU A 320 -16.70 -25.78 -5.72
CA LEU A 320 -15.86 -24.91 -6.54
C LEU A 320 -14.49 -25.57 -6.75
N LYS A 321 -14.17 -25.90 -8.01
CA LYS A 321 -12.90 -26.57 -8.38
C LYS A 321 -11.95 -25.68 -9.15
N GLU A 322 -12.48 -24.84 -10.03
CA GLU A 322 -11.66 -23.98 -10.87
C GLU A 322 -11.27 -22.70 -10.12
N PRO A 323 -9.97 -22.38 -10.04
CA PRO A 323 -9.51 -21.11 -9.52
C PRO A 323 -10.03 -19.99 -10.41
N ARG A 324 -10.90 -19.15 -9.86
CA ARG A 324 -11.31 -17.90 -10.51
C ARG A 324 -10.33 -16.83 -10.08
N ALA A 325 -9.36 -16.53 -10.94
CA ALA A 325 -8.49 -15.38 -10.76
C ALA A 325 -9.38 -14.14 -10.57
N THR A 326 -9.31 -13.50 -9.40
CA THR A 326 -9.94 -12.20 -9.22
C THR A 326 -9.08 -11.19 -9.99
N VAL A 327 -9.35 -11.04 -11.28
CA VAL A 327 -8.61 -10.08 -12.11
C VAL A 327 -8.91 -8.66 -11.59
N LEU A 328 -7.98 -8.09 -10.81
CA LEU A 328 -8.14 -6.76 -10.21
C LEU A 328 -8.27 -5.68 -11.30
N ILE A 329 -7.47 -5.80 -12.37
CA ILE A 329 -7.53 -4.93 -13.55
C ILE A 329 -7.71 -5.82 -14.78
N PRO A 330 -8.83 -5.70 -15.52
CA PRO A 330 -9.07 -6.50 -16.72
C PRO A 330 -7.93 -6.41 -17.74
N GLY A 331 -7.59 -7.52 -18.40
CA GLY A 331 -6.47 -7.59 -19.36
C GLY A 331 -6.51 -6.51 -20.45
N ALA A 332 -7.70 -6.15 -20.93
CA ALA A 332 -7.90 -5.10 -21.93
C ALA A 332 -7.52 -3.69 -21.45
N ARG A 333 -7.41 -3.49 -20.13
CA ARG A 333 -7.12 -2.18 -19.51
C ARG A 333 -5.69 -2.08 -19.00
N VAL A 334 -4.87 -3.13 -19.12
CA VAL A 334 -3.51 -3.21 -18.56
C VAL A 334 -2.54 -2.16 -19.10
N ARG A 335 -2.79 -1.62 -20.31
CA ARG A 335 -1.95 -0.59 -20.95
C ARG A 335 -2.31 0.86 -20.58
N TYR A 336 -3.11 1.07 -19.53
CA TYR A 336 -3.58 2.38 -19.10
C TYR A 336 -2.47 3.43 -18.92
N LEU A 337 -1.31 3.05 -18.39
CA LEU A 337 -0.19 3.98 -18.19
C LEU A 337 0.44 4.43 -19.52
N ALA A 338 0.66 3.51 -20.45
CA ALA A 338 1.16 3.83 -21.78
C ALA A 338 0.17 4.73 -22.55
N GLU A 339 -1.13 4.43 -22.46
CA GLU A 339 -2.17 5.24 -23.10
C GLU A 339 -2.23 6.66 -22.52
N ILE A 340 -2.00 6.84 -21.21
CA ILE A 340 -1.89 8.16 -20.58
C ILE A 340 -0.66 8.92 -21.11
N ALA A 341 0.49 8.25 -21.22
CA ALA A 341 1.72 8.84 -21.74
C ALA A 341 1.57 9.28 -23.21
N GLU A 342 1.02 8.41 -24.06
CA GLU A 342 0.73 8.70 -25.48
C GLU A 342 -0.22 9.90 -25.62
N GLN A 343 -1.30 9.95 -24.84
CA GLN A 343 -2.25 11.06 -24.84
C GLN A 343 -1.60 12.37 -24.35
N GLY A 344 -0.80 12.32 -23.29
CA GLY A 344 -0.08 13.49 -22.76
C GLY A 344 0.85 14.12 -23.80
N ARG A 345 1.63 13.30 -24.52
CA ARG A 345 2.49 13.77 -25.62
C ARG A 345 1.68 14.29 -26.80
N ALA A 346 0.60 13.63 -27.17
CA ALA A 346 -0.30 14.08 -28.24
C ALA A 346 -0.94 15.45 -27.93
N LEU A 347 -1.33 15.68 -26.67
CA LEU A 347 -1.83 16.98 -26.20
C LEU A 347 -0.76 18.07 -26.29
N ASN A 348 0.46 17.80 -25.81
CA ASN A 348 1.56 18.76 -25.91
C ASN A 348 1.84 19.14 -27.37
N ALA A 349 1.94 18.15 -28.27
CA ALA A 349 2.10 18.41 -29.70
C ALA A 349 0.90 19.15 -30.32
N GLY A 350 -0.31 18.87 -29.84
CA GLY A 350 -1.53 19.59 -30.22
C GLY A 350 -1.50 21.05 -29.81
N ILE A 351 -1.07 21.35 -28.59
CA ILE A 351 -0.93 22.73 -28.09
C ILE A 351 0.07 23.51 -28.94
N GLU A 352 1.22 22.92 -29.29
CA GLU A 352 2.21 23.60 -30.14
C GLU A 352 1.66 23.89 -31.56
N ARG A 353 0.99 22.92 -32.20
CA ARG A 353 0.34 23.15 -33.51
C ARG A 353 -0.70 24.27 -33.45
N GLN A 354 -1.46 24.33 -32.35
CA GLN A 354 -2.48 25.35 -32.13
C GLN A 354 -1.85 26.72 -31.85
N ALA A 355 -0.74 26.77 -31.10
CA ALA A 355 0.02 27.99 -30.85
C ALA A 355 0.60 28.57 -32.16
N GLU A 356 1.22 27.73 -33.00
CA GLU A 356 1.73 28.15 -34.32
C GLU A 356 0.61 28.68 -35.23
N ALA A 357 -0.56 28.04 -35.23
CA ALA A 357 -1.73 28.53 -35.96
C ALA A 357 -2.20 29.89 -35.46
N ALA A 358 -2.21 30.10 -34.14
CA ALA A 358 -2.58 31.37 -33.52
C ALA A 358 -1.59 32.49 -33.87
N ASP A 359 -0.29 32.20 -33.89
CA ASP A 359 0.73 33.16 -34.33
C ASP A 359 0.59 33.52 -35.81
N ARG A 360 0.32 32.54 -36.68
CA ARG A 360 0.03 32.82 -38.11
C ARG A 360 -1.20 33.70 -38.26
N ALA A 361 -2.30 33.39 -37.56
CA ALA A 361 -3.51 34.21 -37.59
C ALA A 361 -3.23 35.63 -37.10
N GLN A 362 -2.45 35.79 -36.03
CA GLN A 362 -2.07 37.09 -35.51
C GLN A 362 -1.23 37.88 -36.52
N ALA A 363 -0.24 37.24 -37.15
CA ALA A 363 0.64 37.87 -38.13
C ALA A 363 -0.14 38.36 -39.36
N PHE A 364 -1.10 37.58 -39.86
CA PHE A 364 -1.97 38.02 -40.95
C PHE A 364 -2.87 39.17 -40.54
N TRP A 365 -3.48 39.12 -39.36
CA TRP A 365 -4.30 40.22 -38.84
C TRP A 365 -3.50 41.51 -38.67
N GLN A 366 -2.28 41.42 -38.11
CA GLN A 366 -1.39 42.58 -37.95
C GLN A 366 -0.94 43.15 -39.30
N SER A 367 -0.68 42.29 -40.28
CA SER A 367 -0.32 42.72 -41.64
C SER A 367 -1.48 43.44 -42.31
N LEU A 368 -2.69 42.89 -42.25
CA LEU A 368 -3.91 43.51 -42.78
C LEU A 368 -4.22 44.85 -42.08
N HIS A 369 -4.01 44.92 -40.77
CA HIS A 369 -4.13 46.16 -39.99
C HIS A 369 -3.09 47.21 -40.42
N ALA A 370 -1.82 46.82 -40.61
CA ALA A 370 -0.77 47.72 -41.06
C ALA A 370 -1.01 48.23 -42.49
N LEU A 371 -1.60 47.40 -43.34
CA LEU A 371 -2.04 47.76 -44.70
C LEU A 371 -3.38 48.54 -44.73
N GLN A 372 -3.98 48.81 -43.58
CA GLN A 372 -5.24 49.55 -43.44
C GLN A 372 -6.39 48.92 -44.23
N ASP A 373 -6.53 47.59 -44.16
CA ASP A 373 -7.63 46.88 -44.82
C ASP A 373 -9.00 47.42 -44.35
N PRO A 374 -9.84 47.97 -45.25
CA PRO A 374 -11.12 48.56 -44.87
C PRO A 374 -12.14 47.56 -44.32
N GLN A 375 -11.97 46.26 -44.59
CA GLN A 375 -12.89 45.19 -44.15
C GLN A 375 -12.32 44.40 -42.96
N LEU A 376 -11.26 44.87 -42.31
CA LEU A 376 -10.60 44.11 -41.23
C LEU A 376 -11.57 43.81 -40.07
N PRO A 377 -11.88 42.54 -39.77
CA PRO A 377 -12.72 42.18 -38.64
C PRO A 377 -11.98 42.41 -37.32
N LYS A 378 -12.73 42.35 -36.21
CA LYS A 378 -12.10 42.41 -34.88
C LYS A 378 -11.16 41.21 -34.71
N GLN A 379 -10.22 41.37 -33.78
CA GLN A 379 -9.29 40.29 -33.45
C GLN A 379 -10.05 39.00 -33.12
N LEU A 380 -9.63 37.89 -33.76
CA LEU A 380 -10.18 36.55 -33.60
C LEU A 380 -11.60 36.35 -34.18
N GLU A 381 -12.07 37.24 -35.07
CA GLU A 381 -13.31 37.07 -35.86
C GLU A 381 -12.97 36.70 -37.32
N LEU A 382 -13.85 35.95 -37.98
CA LEU A 382 -13.66 35.56 -39.38
C LEU A 382 -14.19 36.65 -40.32
N TYR A 383 -13.55 36.80 -41.49
CA TYR A 383 -14.15 37.50 -42.64
C TYR A 383 -15.41 36.77 -43.13
N ALA A 384 -16.37 37.53 -43.64
CA ALA A 384 -17.52 36.99 -44.36
C ALA A 384 -17.10 36.40 -45.71
N VAL A 385 -17.88 35.47 -46.26
CA VAL A 385 -17.51 34.74 -47.49
C VAL A 385 -17.37 35.69 -48.68
N GLU A 386 -18.20 36.73 -48.71
CA GLU A 386 -18.24 37.75 -49.76
C GLU A 386 -16.97 38.62 -49.75
N GLU A 387 -16.33 38.79 -48.60
CA GLU A 387 -15.13 39.62 -48.41
C GLU A 387 -13.84 38.88 -48.80
N LEU A 388 -13.93 37.56 -48.99
CA LEU A 388 -12.84 36.68 -49.40
C LEU A 388 -12.77 36.50 -50.92
N GLN A 389 -13.78 36.95 -51.67
CA GLN A 389 -13.88 36.79 -53.11
C GLN A 389 -13.72 38.14 -53.82
N PRO A 390 -13.17 38.16 -55.05
CA PRO A 390 -13.20 39.37 -55.86
C PRO A 390 -14.65 39.77 -56.16
N PRO A 391 -14.98 41.08 -56.23
CA PRO A 391 -16.34 41.53 -56.48
C PRO A 391 -16.85 40.96 -57.81
N ALA A 392 -18.06 40.39 -57.79
CA ALA A 392 -18.70 39.85 -58.99
C ALA A 392 -18.87 40.97 -60.04
N ARG A 393 -18.29 40.79 -61.24
CA ARG A 393 -18.53 41.72 -62.35
C ARG A 393 -19.98 41.59 -62.79
N SER A 394 -20.80 42.61 -62.58
CA SER A 394 -22.11 42.72 -63.24
C SER A 394 -21.89 43.04 -64.72
N ALA A 395 -22.64 42.39 -65.61
CA ALA A 395 -22.51 42.58 -67.06
C ALA A 395 -23.01 43.95 -67.57
N ASP A 396 -23.71 44.73 -66.72
CA ASP A 396 -24.44 45.95 -67.12
C ASP A 396 -24.00 47.25 -66.42
N ALA A 397 -22.80 47.31 -65.82
CA ALA A 397 -22.29 48.55 -65.21
C ALA A 397 -21.28 49.27 -66.14
N PRO A 398 -21.46 50.58 -66.45
CA PRO A 398 -20.53 51.33 -67.28
C PRO A 398 -19.17 51.49 -66.58
N ALA A 399 -18.10 51.54 -67.37
CA ALA A 399 -16.70 51.60 -66.95
C ALA A 399 -16.35 52.90 -66.20
N MET A 400 -16.82 53.03 -64.97
CA MET A 400 -16.25 53.91 -63.95
C MET A 400 -15.22 53.10 -63.16
N ALA A 401 -14.06 53.70 -62.90
CA ALA A 401 -12.92 53.09 -62.23
C ALA A 401 -13.27 52.57 -60.81
N GLY A 402 -13.86 51.38 -60.72
CA GLY A 402 -14.03 50.64 -59.49
C GLY A 402 -12.66 50.08 -59.09
N ALA A 403 -12.12 50.55 -57.97
CA ALA A 403 -10.87 50.04 -57.41
C ALA A 403 -10.98 48.52 -57.28
N ALA A 404 -10.25 47.78 -58.12
CA ALA A 404 -10.12 46.34 -57.97
C ALA A 404 -9.55 46.07 -56.58
N VAL A 405 -10.21 45.19 -55.79
CA VAL A 405 -9.69 44.79 -54.48
C VAL A 405 -8.30 44.20 -54.69
N ASP A 406 -7.31 44.72 -53.96
CA ASP A 406 -5.91 44.26 -54.05
C ASP A 406 -5.85 42.74 -53.84
N ALA A 407 -5.31 42.02 -54.82
CA ALA A 407 -5.18 40.56 -54.78
C ALA A 407 -4.35 40.09 -53.57
N THR A 408 -3.40 40.91 -53.12
CA THR A 408 -2.59 40.68 -51.93
C THR A 408 -3.44 40.73 -50.67
N LEU A 409 -4.35 41.71 -50.56
CA LEU A 409 -5.29 41.82 -49.44
C LEU A 409 -6.23 40.61 -49.44
N LEU A 410 -6.83 40.26 -50.58
CA LEU A 410 -7.70 39.08 -50.68
C LEU A 410 -6.99 37.80 -50.24
N LEU A 411 -5.74 37.58 -50.69
CA LEU A 411 -4.95 36.44 -50.26
C LEU A 411 -4.69 36.46 -48.75
N LEU A 412 -4.30 37.60 -48.17
CA LEU A 412 -4.07 37.73 -46.74
C LEU A 412 -5.34 37.49 -45.92
N ARG A 413 -6.52 37.95 -46.37
CA ARG A 413 -7.82 37.66 -45.74
C ARG A 413 -8.13 36.16 -45.75
N GLN A 414 -7.93 35.50 -46.89
CA GLN A 414 -8.11 34.04 -47.02
C GLN A 414 -7.16 33.30 -46.07
N ARG A 415 -5.86 33.66 -46.05
CA ARG A 415 -4.87 33.06 -45.16
C ARG A 415 -5.17 33.30 -43.68
N TYR A 416 -5.73 34.46 -43.33
CA TYR A 416 -6.18 34.75 -41.97
C TYR A 416 -7.35 33.83 -41.57
N ASN A 417 -8.38 33.71 -42.40
CA ASN A 417 -9.50 32.81 -42.15
C ASN A 417 -9.04 31.35 -42.07
N ASP A 418 -8.16 30.89 -42.97
CA ASP A 418 -7.58 29.54 -42.94
C ASP A 418 -6.85 29.28 -41.60
N ALA A 419 -6.02 30.24 -41.16
CA ALA A 419 -5.27 30.12 -39.91
C ALA A 419 -6.20 30.10 -38.69
N LEU A 420 -7.23 30.96 -38.64
CA LEU A 420 -8.22 30.94 -37.57
C LEU A 420 -9.06 29.66 -37.57
N GLN A 421 -9.46 29.16 -38.74
CA GLN A 421 -10.24 27.92 -38.86
C GLN A 421 -9.44 26.68 -38.47
N SER A 422 -8.10 26.74 -38.54
CA SER A 422 -7.23 25.67 -38.03
C SER A 422 -7.17 25.61 -36.49
N LEU A 423 -7.65 26.66 -35.79
CA LEU A 423 -7.77 26.65 -34.34
C LEU A 423 -9.02 25.88 -33.89
N SER A 424 -8.87 25.09 -32.83
CA SER A 424 -9.99 24.42 -32.19
C SER A 424 -10.93 25.44 -31.53
N SER A 425 -12.20 25.07 -31.38
CA SER A 425 -13.20 25.89 -30.67
C SER A 425 -12.76 26.21 -29.22
N ALA A 426 -12.10 25.26 -28.55
CA ALA A 426 -11.55 25.46 -27.21
C ALA A 426 -10.40 26.48 -27.20
N SER A 427 -9.47 26.40 -28.17
CA SER A 427 -8.36 27.35 -28.31
C SER A 427 -8.86 28.77 -28.57
N LEU A 428 -9.81 28.93 -29.49
CA LEU A 428 -10.43 30.22 -29.81
C LEU A 428 -11.16 30.80 -28.60
N LYS A 429 -11.89 29.97 -27.86
CA LYS A 429 -12.57 30.38 -26.61
C LYS A 429 -11.56 30.89 -25.57
N LEU A 430 -10.46 30.17 -25.36
CA LEU A 430 -9.40 30.58 -24.43
C LEU A 430 -8.82 31.97 -24.80
N LEU A 431 -8.51 32.19 -26.08
CA LEU A 431 -7.98 33.47 -26.55
C LEU A 431 -9.00 34.61 -26.44
N ARG A 432 -10.27 34.36 -26.79
CA ARG A 432 -11.35 35.36 -26.71
C ARG A 432 -11.71 35.75 -25.28
N GLU A 433 -11.66 34.81 -24.35
CA GLU A 433 -11.98 35.05 -22.93
C GLU A 433 -10.80 35.66 -22.15
N TRP A 434 -9.57 35.58 -22.69
CA TRP A 434 -8.38 36.05 -22.00
C TRP A 434 -8.46 37.49 -21.49
N PRO A 435 -8.96 38.50 -22.24
CA PRO A 435 -9.06 39.87 -21.75
C PRO A 435 -9.89 39.98 -20.46
N GLN A 436 -10.99 39.22 -20.36
CA GLN A 436 -11.82 39.19 -19.16
C GLN A 436 -11.13 38.47 -18.00
N ARG A 437 -10.42 37.37 -18.28
CA ARG A 437 -9.65 36.65 -17.25
C ARG A 437 -8.49 37.48 -16.71
N LEU A 438 -7.74 38.14 -17.59
CA LEU A 438 -6.68 39.08 -17.22
C LEU A 438 -7.23 40.18 -16.32
N LYS A 439 -8.39 40.76 -16.67
CA LYS A 439 -9.06 41.76 -15.84
C LYS A 439 -9.39 41.23 -14.44
N SER A 440 -9.88 39.99 -14.34
CA SER A 440 -10.22 39.37 -13.04
C SER A 440 -9.07 39.26 -12.04
N ILE A 441 -7.81 39.24 -12.50
CA ILE A 441 -6.61 39.20 -11.66
C ILE A 441 -5.84 40.54 -11.59
N THR A 442 -6.27 41.55 -12.34
CA THR A 442 -5.62 42.89 -12.40
C THR A 442 -6.49 44.03 -11.89
N ASP A 443 -7.83 43.86 -11.84
CA ASP A 443 -8.70 44.76 -11.09
C ASP A 443 -8.35 44.71 -9.59
N GLU A 444 -8.59 45.78 -8.84
CA GLU A 444 -8.23 45.85 -7.41
C GLU A 444 -8.88 44.74 -6.58
N VAL A 445 -10.12 44.39 -6.93
CA VAL A 445 -10.95 43.40 -6.26
C VAL A 445 -11.62 42.51 -7.29
N THR A 446 -11.66 41.22 -7.00
CA THR A 446 -12.43 40.24 -7.76
C THR A 446 -13.38 39.47 -6.87
N GLU A 447 -14.44 38.92 -7.46
CA GLU A 447 -15.39 38.06 -6.77
C GLU A 447 -15.56 36.75 -7.54
N TYR A 448 -15.52 35.63 -6.81
CA TYR A 448 -15.81 34.32 -7.39
C TYR A 448 -16.70 33.50 -6.45
N ALA A 449 -17.47 32.57 -7.01
CA ALA A 449 -18.41 31.77 -6.23
C ALA A 449 -17.79 30.44 -5.77
N VAL A 450 -17.93 30.12 -4.48
CA VAL A 450 -17.61 28.80 -3.92
C VAL A 450 -18.85 28.23 -3.25
N ARG A 451 -19.38 27.13 -3.80
CA ARG A 451 -20.58 26.46 -3.27
C ARG A 451 -21.76 27.45 -3.06
N GLY A 452 -21.94 28.38 -4.00
CA GLY A 452 -22.99 29.40 -3.97
C GLY A 452 -22.72 30.63 -3.09
N LYS A 453 -21.56 30.72 -2.43
CA LYS A 453 -21.14 31.91 -1.67
C LYS A 453 -20.17 32.75 -2.49
N ALA A 454 -20.42 34.04 -2.62
CA ALA A 454 -19.48 34.98 -3.23
C ALA A 454 -18.29 35.19 -2.27
N ILE A 455 -17.08 34.92 -2.76
CA ILE A 455 -15.83 35.21 -2.08
C ILE A 455 -15.21 36.42 -2.76
N ARG A 456 -15.09 37.50 -2.01
CA ARG A 456 -14.41 38.73 -2.43
C ARG A 456 -12.92 38.64 -2.09
N VAL A 457 -12.07 38.93 -3.06
CA VAL A 457 -10.61 38.87 -2.92
C VAL A 457 -9.97 40.15 -3.44
N GLU A 458 -9.11 40.75 -2.63
CA GLU A 458 -8.21 41.83 -3.05
C GLU A 458 -7.04 41.22 -3.83
N ASN A 459 -6.80 41.70 -5.05
CA ASN A 459 -5.76 41.17 -5.92
C ASN A 459 -4.36 41.67 -5.58
N TYR A 460 -4.25 42.72 -4.78
CA TYR A 460 -2.98 43.34 -4.42
C TYR A 460 -2.80 43.39 -2.91
N ARG A 461 -1.56 43.22 -2.48
CA ARG A 461 -1.12 43.51 -1.12
C ARG A 461 -0.06 44.59 -1.17
N GLN A 462 -0.24 45.64 -0.38
CA GLN A 462 0.75 46.72 -0.30
C GLN A 462 1.96 46.27 0.53
N SER A 463 3.17 46.45 -0.02
CA SER A 463 4.42 46.23 0.71
C SER A 463 4.77 47.40 1.63
N LEU A 464 5.76 47.23 2.52
CA LEU A 464 6.29 48.32 3.35
C LEU A 464 6.85 49.48 2.52
N SER A 465 7.31 49.22 1.29
CA SER A 465 7.76 50.24 0.33
C SER A 465 6.62 50.78 -0.55
N HIS A 466 5.36 50.58 -0.10
CA HIS A 466 4.13 51.03 -0.74
C HIS A 466 3.88 50.48 -2.16
N GLN A 467 4.55 49.40 -2.55
CA GLN A 467 4.35 48.78 -3.86
C GLN A 467 3.13 47.84 -3.82
N PRO A 468 2.24 47.88 -4.83
CA PRO A 468 1.13 46.95 -4.94
C PRO A 468 1.61 45.60 -5.48
N ILE A 469 1.87 44.65 -4.59
CA ILE A 469 2.31 43.31 -4.96
C ILE A 469 1.10 42.47 -5.36
N PRO A 470 1.04 41.92 -6.59
CA PRO A 470 -0.10 41.12 -7.03
C PRO A 470 -0.10 39.75 -6.35
N LYS A 471 -1.29 39.23 -6.02
CA LYS A 471 -1.49 37.83 -5.61
C LYS A 471 -1.28 36.88 -6.77
N ILE A 472 -1.70 37.25 -7.97
CA ILE A 472 -1.47 36.47 -9.18
C ILE A 472 -0.73 37.35 -10.17
N ALA A 473 0.53 37.03 -10.45
CA ALA A 473 1.31 37.72 -11.46
C ALA A 473 0.80 37.33 -12.85
N ALA A 474 0.27 38.32 -13.59
CA ALA A 474 -0.25 38.12 -14.92
C ALA A 474 0.87 37.98 -15.98
N PRO A 475 0.76 37.04 -16.93
CA PRO A 475 1.68 36.95 -18.06
C PRO A 475 1.56 38.17 -18.96
N ARG A 476 2.68 38.58 -19.57
CA ARG A 476 2.77 39.78 -20.43
C ARG A 476 2.92 39.46 -21.92
N TYR A 477 2.50 38.27 -22.33
CA TYR A 477 2.61 37.82 -23.72
C TYR A 477 1.76 38.69 -24.65
N LYS A 478 2.37 39.12 -25.75
CA LYS A 478 1.66 39.79 -26.86
C LYS A 478 1.30 38.84 -27.99
N SER A 479 2.07 37.77 -28.15
CA SER A 479 1.81 36.75 -29.17
C SER A 479 0.59 35.91 -28.78
N TRP A 480 -0.29 35.64 -29.76
CA TRP A 480 -1.43 34.75 -29.53
C TRP A 480 -0.97 33.30 -29.35
N GLY A 481 0.09 32.87 -30.03
CA GLY A 481 0.68 31.55 -29.85
C GLY A 481 1.29 31.35 -28.47
N GLU A 482 2.13 32.28 -27.99
CA GLU A 482 2.72 32.25 -26.65
C GLU A 482 1.64 32.22 -25.56
N LEU A 483 0.61 33.07 -25.69
CA LEU A 483 -0.51 33.08 -24.77
C LEU A 483 -1.26 31.74 -24.79
N LEU A 484 -1.52 31.17 -25.98
CA LEU A 484 -2.24 29.90 -26.09
C LEU A 484 -1.41 28.73 -25.53
N ARG A 485 -0.09 28.75 -25.72
CA ARG A 485 0.83 27.78 -25.11
C ARG A 485 0.74 27.85 -23.58
N PHE A 486 0.81 29.04 -23.00
CA PHE A 486 0.63 29.23 -21.56
C PHE A 486 -0.74 28.72 -21.08
N LEU A 487 -1.83 29.11 -21.74
CA LEU A 487 -3.19 28.70 -21.36
C LEU A 487 -3.42 27.19 -21.50
N GLY A 488 -2.75 26.52 -22.44
CA GLY A 488 -2.85 25.08 -22.66
C GLY A 488 -1.94 24.22 -21.77
N LYS A 489 -0.75 24.73 -21.41
CA LYS A 489 0.24 24.00 -20.61
C LYS A 489 0.16 24.28 -19.12
N GLU A 490 -0.09 25.52 -18.71
CA GLU A 490 0.02 25.92 -17.30
C GLU A 490 -1.24 26.59 -16.73
N ASN A 491 -1.76 27.56 -17.49
CA ASN A 491 -2.91 28.40 -17.17
C ASN A 491 -2.80 29.16 -15.83
N LEU A 492 -3.77 30.03 -15.54
CA LEU A 492 -3.89 30.63 -14.21
C LEU A 492 -4.31 29.57 -13.17
N PRO A 493 -3.94 29.74 -11.88
CA PRO A 493 -4.45 28.86 -10.82
C PRO A 493 -5.98 28.74 -10.86
N GLY A 494 -6.48 27.54 -10.56
CA GLY A 494 -7.91 27.22 -10.63
C GLY A 494 -8.46 26.98 -12.03
N SER A 495 -7.63 26.97 -13.07
CA SER A 495 -8.04 26.65 -14.45
C SER A 495 -7.28 25.44 -14.99
N TYR A 496 -7.95 24.61 -15.80
CA TYR A 496 -7.31 23.47 -16.48
C TYR A 496 -6.06 23.89 -17.27
N PRO A 497 -4.93 23.15 -17.19
CA PRO A 497 -4.73 21.84 -16.54
C PRO A 497 -4.27 21.92 -15.07
N TYR A 498 -4.58 23.01 -14.36
CA TYR A 498 -4.34 23.22 -12.92
C TYR A 498 -2.86 23.20 -12.51
N THR A 499 -1.94 23.43 -13.44
CA THR A 499 -0.48 23.42 -13.18
C THR A 499 -0.09 24.48 -12.16
N GLY A 500 -0.66 25.69 -12.24
CA GLY A 500 -0.48 26.76 -11.25
C GLY A 500 -1.19 26.55 -9.90
N GLY A 501 -2.03 25.52 -9.78
CA GLY A 501 -2.81 25.20 -8.58
C GLY A 501 -4.27 24.88 -8.89
N VAL A 502 -4.91 24.09 -8.02
CA VAL A 502 -6.31 23.64 -8.21
C VAL A 502 -7.37 24.68 -7.80
N TYR A 503 -6.97 25.72 -7.08
CA TYR A 503 -7.88 26.80 -6.67
C TYR A 503 -7.42 28.14 -7.27
N PRO A 504 -8.36 29.06 -7.59
CA PRO A 504 -8.00 30.38 -8.10
C PRO A 504 -7.13 31.20 -7.15
N TYR A 505 -7.38 31.07 -5.85
CA TYR A 505 -6.61 31.70 -4.78
C TYR A 505 -6.42 30.73 -3.60
N ARG A 506 -5.38 30.96 -2.80
CA ARG A 506 -5.14 30.30 -1.51
C ARG A 506 -6.22 30.70 -0.50
N ARG A 507 -6.45 29.85 0.50
CA ARG A 507 -7.46 30.10 1.54
C ARG A 507 -6.93 31.12 2.56
N ALA A 508 -7.60 32.26 2.68
CA ALA A 508 -7.21 33.36 3.57
C ALA A 508 -7.35 33.07 5.09
N GLY A 509 -7.91 31.93 5.49
CA GLY A 509 -8.16 31.57 6.90
C GLY A 509 -7.89 30.12 7.26
N GLU A 510 -7.22 29.37 6.38
CA GLU A 510 -6.85 27.97 6.64
C GLU A 510 -5.46 27.73 6.07
N ASP A 511 -4.44 27.98 6.91
CA ASP A 511 -3.05 27.71 6.54
C ASP A 511 -2.87 26.22 6.20
N PRO A 512 -1.96 25.88 5.27
CA PRO A 512 -1.68 24.49 4.90
C PRO A 512 -1.01 23.68 6.03
N ILE A 513 -0.70 24.32 7.15
CA ILE A 513 -0.02 23.73 8.31
C ILE A 513 -0.79 22.48 8.77
N ARG A 514 -0.07 21.37 8.78
CA ARG A 514 -0.55 20.10 9.33
C ARG A 514 0.63 19.38 9.98
N MET A 515 0.71 19.47 11.30
CA MET A 515 1.80 18.85 12.05
C MET A 515 1.48 17.41 12.42
N PHE A 516 2.48 16.56 12.22
CA PHE A 516 2.46 15.16 12.59
C PHE A 516 2.69 15.04 14.09
N ALA A 517 1.78 14.39 14.81
CA ALA A 517 1.92 14.15 16.24
C ALA A 517 1.33 12.79 16.61
N GLY A 518 1.98 12.13 17.56
CA GLY A 518 1.57 10.85 18.09
C GLY A 518 2.68 10.27 18.95
N GLU A 519 2.38 10.08 20.23
CA GLU A 519 3.33 9.51 21.18
C GLU A 519 2.61 9.05 22.46
N GLY A 520 3.05 7.91 23.00
CA GLY A 520 2.57 7.40 24.28
C GLY A 520 1.09 7.00 24.23
N THR A 521 0.34 7.44 25.23
CA THR A 521 -1.09 7.17 25.39
C THR A 521 -1.97 8.09 24.53
N PRO A 522 -3.23 7.69 24.27
CA PRO A 522 -4.21 8.56 23.61
C PRO A 522 -4.33 9.93 24.27
N GLU A 523 -4.31 9.99 25.60
CA GLU A 523 -4.44 11.22 26.38
C GLU A 523 -3.21 12.13 26.24
N ARG A 524 -1.98 11.58 26.21
CA ARG A 524 -0.77 12.36 25.97
C ARG A 524 -0.79 12.98 24.57
N THR A 525 -1.17 12.20 23.57
CA THR A 525 -1.30 12.69 22.20
C THR A 525 -2.45 13.71 22.06
N ASN A 526 -3.58 13.50 22.76
CA ASN A 526 -4.69 14.46 22.78
C ASN A 526 -4.24 15.83 23.32
N ARG A 527 -3.51 15.86 24.45
CA ARG A 527 -2.92 17.10 25.00
C ARG A 527 -2.02 17.80 23.98
N ARG A 528 -1.21 17.02 23.26
CA ARG A 528 -0.35 17.54 22.20
C ARG A 528 -1.14 18.14 21.04
N PHE A 529 -2.23 17.51 20.59
CA PHE A 529 -3.11 18.08 19.57
C PHE A 529 -3.74 19.39 19.99
N HIS A 530 -4.21 19.48 21.24
CA HIS A 530 -4.75 20.71 21.80
C HIS A 530 -3.69 21.81 21.83
N TYR A 531 -2.49 21.52 22.34
CA TYR A 531 -1.35 22.45 22.33
C TYR A 531 -1.04 22.99 20.92
N LEU A 532 -0.95 22.11 19.92
CA LEU A 532 -0.61 22.50 18.55
C LEU A 532 -1.74 23.28 17.85
N SER A 533 -2.99 23.11 18.30
CA SER A 533 -4.15 23.77 17.69
C SER A 533 -4.48 25.13 18.33
N VAL A 534 -3.86 25.48 19.46
CA VAL A 534 -4.14 26.75 20.16
C VAL A 534 -3.90 27.95 19.24
N GLY A 535 -4.88 28.86 19.19
CA GLY A 535 -4.79 30.10 18.43
C GLY A 535 -4.94 29.95 16.91
N GLN A 536 -5.18 28.74 16.40
CA GLN A 536 -5.42 28.50 14.99
C GLN A 536 -6.93 28.57 14.66
N PRO A 537 -7.33 29.15 13.52
CA PRO A 537 -8.75 29.25 13.13
C PRO A 537 -9.38 27.91 12.74
N ALA A 538 -8.57 26.88 12.46
CA ALA A 538 -9.00 25.54 12.09
C ALA A 538 -8.07 24.48 12.70
N ALA A 539 -8.64 23.39 13.22
CA ALA A 539 -7.90 22.26 13.77
C ALA A 539 -7.58 21.23 12.67
N ARG A 540 -6.31 21.21 12.23
CA ARG A 540 -5.81 20.28 11.20
C ARG A 540 -4.85 19.27 11.80
N LEU A 541 -5.41 18.20 12.36
CA LEU A 541 -4.65 17.18 13.10
C LEU A 541 -4.00 16.16 12.15
N SER A 542 -2.81 15.66 12.49
CA SER A 542 -2.21 14.52 11.80
C SER A 542 -1.64 13.52 12.79
N THR A 543 -2.16 12.30 12.76
CA THR A 543 -1.90 11.26 13.75
C THR A 543 -0.84 10.27 13.27
N ALA A 544 0.19 10.08 14.11
CA ALA A 544 1.21 9.05 13.99
C ALA A 544 0.91 7.90 14.96
N PHE A 545 0.78 6.67 14.47
CA PHE A 545 0.53 5.49 15.32
C PHE A 545 1.82 4.76 15.65
N ASP A 546 1.88 4.13 16.83
CA ASP A 546 3.04 3.34 17.24
C ASP A 546 3.17 2.07 16.39
N SER A 547 4.35 1.45 16.41
CA SER A 547 4.58 0.24 15.60
C SER A 547 3.67 -0.94 15.98
N VAL A 548 3.14 -0.99 17.21
CA VAL A 548 2.19 -2.03 17.62
C VAL A 548 0.86 -1.84 16.87
N THR A 549 0.32 -0.63 16.88
CA THR A 549 -0.91 -0.25 16.17
C THR A 549 -0.72 -0.33 14.64
N LEU A 550 0.43 0.10 14.10
CA LEU A 550 0.72 0.04 12.67
C LEU A 550 0.68 -1.39 12.09
N TYR A 551 0.98 -2.39 12.93
CA TYR A 551 0.94 -3.81 12.55
C TYR A 551 -0.35 -4.51 13.01
N GLY A 552 -1.35 -3.76 13.49
CA GLY A 552 -2.65 -4.31 13.84
C GLY A 552 -2.65 -5.23 15.06
N GLU A 553 -1.70 -5.05 15.97
CA GLU A 553 -1.54 -5.85 17.19
C GLU A 553 -2.04 -5.09 18.43
N ASP A 554 -2.36 -5.83 19.50
CA ASP A 554 -2.67 -5.25 20.81
C ASP A 554 -1.39 -5.08 21.66
N PRO A 555 -1.34 -4.10 22.59
CA PRO A 555 -0.24 -3.99 23.54
C PRO A 555 -0.18 -5.21 24.47
N ALA A 556 1.03 -5.72 24.75
CA ALA A 556 1.23 -6.93 25.52
C ALA A 556 2.53 -6.89 26.35
N PRO A 557 2.63 -7.64 27.47
CA PRO A 557 3.84 -7.70 28.29
C PRO A 557 5.00 -8.45 27.63
N ARG A 558 4.76 -9.18 26.52
CA ARG A 558 5.79 -9.87 25.75
C ARG A 558 6.86 -8.85 25.31
N PRO A 559 8.17 -9.05 25.59
CA PRO A 559 9.22 -8.07 25.29
C PRO A 559 9.24 -7.55 23.85
N ASP A 560 8.92 -8.41 22.88
CA ASP A 560 8.83 -8.06 21.45
C ASP A 560 7.83 -6.94 21.13
N ILE A 561 6.77 -6.84 21.93
CA ILE A 561 5.72 -5.82 21.85
C ILE A 561 5.96 -4.73 22.90
N TYR A 562 6.26 -5.12 24.14
CA TYR A 562 6.37 -4.22 25.29
C TYR A 562 7.34 -3.05 25.08
N GLY A 563 8.50 -3.32 24.46
CA GLY A 563 9.49 -2.29 24.14
C GLY A 563 9.00 -1.23 23.15
N LYS A 564 7.88 -1.47 22.46
CA LYS A 564 7.40 -0.67 21.33
C LYS A 564 6.11 0.10 21.60
N ILE A 565 5.36 -0.28 22.63
CA ILE A 565 4.08 0.35 23.00
C ILE A 565 4.28 1.85 23.22
N GLY A 566 3.57 2.67 22.47
CA GLY A 566 3.60 4.14 22.58
C GLY A 566 4.90 4.81 22.14
N ASN A 567 5.86 4.06 21.58
CA ASN A 567 7.10 4.60 21.04
C ASN A 567 6.92 4.92 19.54
N SER A 568 7.44 6.09 19.13
CA SER A 568 7.37 6.56 17.74
C SER A 568 5.94 6.77 17.21
N GLY A 569 4.95 6.86 18.10
CA GLY A 569 3.54 7.00 17.75
C GLY A 569 2.62 6.77 18.95
N VAL A 570 1.33 7.05 18.78
CA VAL A 570 0.29 6.75 19.79
C VAL A 570 -0.19 5.30 19.69
N ASN A 571 -0.42 4.64 20.83
CA ASN A 571 -0.96 3.28 20.88
C ASN A 571 -2.50 3.29 20.93
N ILE A 572 -3.18 2.74 19.90
CA ILE A 572 -4.66 2.76 19.77
C ILE A 572 -5.20 1.33 19.52
N PRO A 573 -5.38 0.51 20.56
CA PRO A 573 -5.91 -0.84 20.43
C PRO A 573 -7.45 -0.93 20.43
N THR A 574 -8.17 0.09 20.93
CA THR A 574 -9.63 0.01 21.10
C THR A 574 -10.37 1.28 20.64
N LEU A 575 -11.70 1.18 20.52
CA LEU A 575 -12.55 2.34 20.23
C LEU A 575 -12.52 3.39 21.35
N ASP A 576 -12.36 3.00 22.62
CA ASP A 576 -12.22 3.96 23.73
C ASP A 576 -10.93 4.77 23.61
N ASP A 577 -9.83 4.14 23.20
CA ASP A 577 -8.56 4.84 22.93
C ASP A 577 -8.75 5.87 21.81
N MET A 578 -9.47 5.51 20.74
CA MET A 578 -9.78 6.42 19.65
C MET A 578 -10.66 7.61 20.10
N LYS A 579 -11.62 7.38 21.00
CA LYS A 579 -12.45 8.44 21.60
C LYS A 579 -11.62 9.41 22.43
N LYS A 580 -10.74 8.89 23.29
CA LYS A 580 -9.83 9.70 24.11
C LYS A 580 -8.91 10.56 23.25
N LEU A 581 -8.34 9.96 22.19
CA LEU A 581 -7.41 10.63 21.27
C LEU A 581 -7.98 11.91 20.68
N TYR A 582 -9.25 11.90 20.26
CA TYR A 582 -9.92 13.04 19.62
C TYR A 582 -10.94 13.76 20.51
N SER A 583 -10.91 13.53 21.82
CA SER A 583 -11.78 14.24 22.76
C SER A 583 -11.53 15.76 22.73
N GLY A 584 -12.60 16.53 22.86
CA GLY A 584 -12.56 17.99 22.75
C GLY A 584 -12.44 18.55 21.32
N PHE A 585 -12.37 17.70 20.29
CA PHE A 585 -12.42 18.11 18.89
C PHE A 585 -13.70 17.59 18.24
N ASP A 586 -14.60 18.49 17.82
CA ASP A 586 -15.77 18.10 17.04
C ASP A 586 -15.37 17.65 15.63
N LEU A 587 -15.42 16.34 15.39
CA LEU A 587 -14.99 15.71 14.13
C LEU A 587 -15.91 16.04 12.94
N CYS A 588 -17.11 16.56 13.20
CA CYS A 588 -18.04 17.03 12.16
C CYS A 588 -17.97 18.54 11.91
N ALA A 589 -17.19 19.28 12.70
CA ALA A 589 -17.06 20.72 12.50
C ALA A 589 -16.39 21.03 11.15
N PRO A 590 -16.85 22.06 10.42
CA PRO A 590 -16.23 22.48 9.16
C PRO A 590 -14.83 23.07 9.35
N THR A 591 -14.38 23.31 10.58
CA THR A 591 -13.05 23.79 10.92
C THR A 591 -12.14 22.69 11.45
N THR A 592 -12.60 21.45 11.54
CA THR A 592 -11.82 20.31 12.02
C THR A 592 -11.55 19.33 10.87
N SER A 593 -10.31 18.84 10.75
CA SER A 593 -9.95 17.81 9.79
C SER A 593 -8.79 16.96 10.29
N VAL A 594 -9.02 15.65 10.38
CA VAL A 594 -8.04 14.70 10.91
C VAL A 594 -7.40 13.89 9.79
N SER A 595 -6.08 13.80 9.77
CA SER A 595 -5.32 12.89 8.91
C SER A 595 -4.74 11.76 9.75
N MET A 596 -4.87 10.52 9.31
CA MET A 596 -4.38 9.33 10.00
C MET A 596 -3.43 8.55 9.09
N THR A 597 -2.17 8.44 9.49
CA THR A 597 -1.14 7.69 8.75
C THR A 597 -1.12 6.25 9.22
N ILE A 598 -1.97 5.44 8.59
CA ILE A 598 -2.13 4.01 8.85
C ILE A 598 -2.38 3.30 7.51
N ASN A 599 -1.82 2.10 7.34
CA ASN A 599 -1.92 1.35 6.08
C ASN A 599 -2.49 -0.05 6.30
N GLY A 600 -1.72 -0.99 6.85
CA GLY A 600 -2.13 -2.38 7.07
C GLY A 600 -3.51 -2.52 7.72
N PRO A 601 -3.72 -2.03 8.95
CA PRO A 601 -5.00 -2.07 9.63
C PRO A 601 -5.85 -0.80 9.42
N ALA A 602 -5.61 -0.05 8.34
CA ALA A 602 -6.35 1.17 8.04
C ALA A 602 -7.89 1.00 8.04
N PRO A 603 -8.47 -0.09 7.52
CA PRO A 603 -9.91 -0.31 7.60
C PRO A 603 -10.44 -0.38 9.04
N MET A 604 -9.69 -0.99 9.97
CA MET A 604 -10.08 -1.09 11.38
C MET A 604 -10.02 0.27 12.07
N ILE A 605 -8.90 0.98 11.90
CA ILE A 605 -8.69 2.31 12.48
C ILE A 605 -9.70 3.32 11.93
N LEU A 606 -10.01 3.25 10.62
CA LEU A 606 -11.05 4.08 10.02
C LEU A 606 -12.44 3.77 10.60
N ALA A 607 -12.77 2.49 10.81
CA ALA A 607 -14.03 2.10 11.45
C ALA A 607 -14.11 2.61 12.90
N MET A 608 -13.01 2.57 13.66
CA MET A 608 -12.93 3.17 15.00
C MET A 608 -13.16 4.68 14.92
N PHE A 609 -12.48 5.39 14.02
CA PHE A 609 -12.63 6.83 13.83
C PHE A 609 -14.07 7.24 13.47
N MET A 610 -14.70 6.52 12.53
CA MET A 610 -16.08 6.80 12.13
C MET A 610 -17.05 6.58 13.29
N ASN A 611 -16.86 5.52 14.10
CA ASN A 611 -17.65 5.30 15.31
C ASN A 611 -17.40 6.39 16.37
N THR A 612 -16.17 6.86 16.55
CA THR A 612 -15.88 8.00 17.44
C THR A 612 -16.62 9.26 17.00
N ALA A 613 -16.63 9.58 15.70
CA ALA A 613 -17.37 10.73 15.18
C ALA A 613 -18.89 10.59 15.40
N ILE A 614 -19.44 9.38 15.19
CA ILE A 614 -20.87 9.09 15.43
C ILE A 614 -21.20 9.26 16.92
N ASP A 615 -20.38 8.69 17.80
CA ASP A 615 -20.60 8.75 19.24
C ASP A 615 -20.51 10.19 19.77
N GLN A 616 -19.63 11.05 19.22
CA GLN A 616 -19.64 12.49 19.53
C GLN A 616 -20.97 13.17 19.17
N GLN A 617 -21.56 12.84 18.02
CA GLN A 617 -22.85 13.45 17.62
C GLN A 617 -24.02 12.88 18.42
N VAL A 618 -23.97 11.60 18.82
CA VAL A 618 -24.94 11.03 19.76
C VAL A 618 -24.82 11.72 21.13
N GLU A 619 -23.60 11.93 21.63
CA GLU A 619 -23.37 12.66 22.87
C GLU A 619 -23.96 14.09 22.81
N LYS A 620 -23.72 14.82 21.71
CA LYS A 620 -24.32 16.13 21.47
C LYS A 620 -25.84 16.08 21.43
N TYR A 621 -26.41 15.10 20.75
CA TYR A 621 -27.86 14.90 20.67
C TYR A 621 -28.47 14.69 22.06
N LEU A 622 -27.87 13.81 22.87
CA LEU A 622 -28.33 13.51 24.23
C LEU A 622 -28.20 14.73 25.15
N LYS A 623 -27.05 15.43 25.12
CA LYS A 623 -26.78 16.62 25.96
C LYS A 623 -27.57 17.86 25.56
N ALA A 624 -28.12 17.91 24.33
CA ALA A 624 -28.95 19.02 23.88
C ALA A 624 -30.29 19.12 24.64
N ASP A 625 -30.69 18.10 25.39
CA ASP A 625 -31.88 18.10 26.24
C ASP A 625 -31.59 17.40 27.58
N ALA A 626 -31.88 18.09 28.67
CA ALA A 626 -31.56 17.61 30.02
C ALA A 626 -32.28 16.29 30.38
N GLN A 627 -33.49 16.04 29.88
CA GLN A 627 -34.21 14.79 30.13
C GLN A 627 -33.60 13.63 29.37
N ARG A 628 -33.24 13.83 28.09
CA ARG A 628 -32.53 12.82 27.29
C ARG A 628 -31.18 12.46 27.91
N TRP A 629 -30.45 13.45 28.39
CA TRP A 629 -29.18 13.23 29.10
C TRP A 629 -29.38 12.45 30.41
N ALA A 630 -30.34 12.83 31.24
CA ALA A 630 -30.62 12.11 32.50
C ALA A 630 -31.02 10.64 32.27
N GLN A 631 -31.79 10.35 31.22
CA GLN A 631 -32.14 8.97 30.84
C GLN A 631 -30.91 8.18 30.37
N ALA A 632 -30.02 8.82 29.60
CA ALA A 632 -28.76 8.21 29.19
C ALA A 632 -27.86 7.93 30.40
N GLU A 633 -27.79 8.83 31.38
CA GLU A 633 -27.04 8.62 32.63
C GLU A 633 -27.55 7.41 33.41
N GLN A 634 -28.87 7.25 33.54
CA GLN A 634 -29.47 6.06 34.16
C GLN A 634 -29.10 4.77 33.42
N THR A 635 -29.13 4.81 32.09
CA THR A 635 -28.74 3.66 31.25
C THR A 635 -27.26 3.33 31.44
N LEU A 636 -26.40 4.34 31.49
CA LEU A 636 -24.97 4.18 31.78
C LEU A 636 -24.75 3.62 33.19
N ASP A 637 -25.48 4.07 34.21
CA ASP A 637 -25.36 3.57 35.58
C ASP A 637 -25.71 2.08 35.65
N ALA A 638 -26.77 1.67 34.96
CA ALA A 638 -27.15 0.26 34.85
C ALA A 638 -26.09 -0.56 34.10
N LEU A 639 -25.56 -0.07 32.97
CA LEU A 639 -24.54 -0.78 32.18
C LEU A 639 -23.21 -0.97 32.93
N PHE A 640 -22.89 -0.08 33.86
CA PHE A 640 -21.67 -0.12 34.67
C PHE A 640 -21.92 -0.48 36.14
N GLU A 641 -23.08 -1.05 36.47
CA GLU A 641 -23.37 -1.47 37.84
C GLU A 641 -22.32 -2.48 38.33
N GLY A 642 -21.67 -2.15 39.45
CA GLY A 642 -20.58 -2.96 40.02
C GLY A 642 -19.27 -2.96 39.21
N ARG A 643 -19.11 -2.08 38.21
CA ARG A 643 -17.92 -1.98 37.36
C ARG A 643 -17.39 -0.55 37.28
N GLN A 644 -16.08 -0.39 37.16
CA GLN A 644 -15.49 0.94 36.97
C GLN A 644 -15.71 1.44 35.54
N ARG A 645 -16.23 2.67 35.40
CA ARG A 645 -16.34 3.34 34.10
C ARG A 645 -14.95 3.75 33.59
N PRO A 646 -14.64 3.55 32.30
CA PRO A 646 -13.40 4.09 31.72
C PRO A 646 -13.40 5.60 31.78
N ARG A 647 -12.22 6.18 31.93
CA ARG A 647 -12.04 7.63 32.04
C ARG A 647 -10.83 8.08 31.25
N TYR A 648 -10.75 9.39 31.04
CA TYR A 648 -9.55 10.07 30.58
C TYR A 648 -8.53 10.12 31.73
N HIS A 649 -7.29 9.68 31.49
CA HIS A 649 -6.24 9.71 32.51
C HIS A 649 -5.39 11.00 32.44
N GLY A 650 -5.23 11.64 33.60
CA GLY A 650 -4.53 12.92 33.75
C GLY A 650 -5.45 14.12 33.54
N GLU A 651 -4.86 15.32 33.50
CA GLU A 651 -5.60 16.56 33.35
C GLU A 651 -6.08 16.77 31.91
N LEU A 652 -7.30 17.30 31.77
CA LEU A 652 -7.82 17.76 30.49
C LEU A 652 -7.12 19.07 30.10
N PRO A 653 -6.65 19.20 28.86
CA PRO A 653 -6.06 20.46 28.42
C PRO A 653 -7.12 21.58 28.41
N PRO A 654 -6.75 22.85 28.62
CA PRO A 654 -7.72 23.95 28.79
C PRO A 654 -8.73 24.14 27.64
N THR A 655 -8.39 23.70 26.43
CA THR A 655 -9.23 23.79 25.23
C THR A 655 -10.13 22.56 25.01
N ASN A 656 -10.06 21.54 25.87
CA ASN A 656 -10.90 20.36 25.80
C ASN A 656 -12.16 20.55 26.64
N ASP A 657 -13.33 20.56 25.98
CA ASP A 657 -14.66 20.75 26.57
C ASP A 657 -15.29 19.45 27.09
N GLY A 658 -14.56 18.33 27.05
CA GLY A 658 -15.03 17.01 27.46
C GLY A 658 -15.85 16.26 26.40
N LEU A 659 -16.08 16.84 25.21
CA LEU A 659 -16.80 16.17 24.12
C LEU A 659 -16.11 14.85 23.73
N GLY A 660 -16.89 13.77 23.63
CA GLY A 660 -16.42 12.44 23.23
C GLY A 660 -16.02 11.55 24.41
N LEU A 661 -16.01 12.07 25.64
CA LEU A 661 -15.66 11.31 26.84
C LEU A 661 -16.86 10.68 27.54
N ALA A 662 -18.08 11.15 27.25
CA ALA A 662 -19.27 10.70 27.97
C ALA A 662 -19.67 9.25 27.63
N LEU A 663 -19.30 8.80 26.43
CA LEU A 663 -19.63 7.47 25.88
C LEU A 663 -18.45 6.49 25.99
N LEU A 664 -17.47 6.73 26.86
CA LEU A 664 -16.39 5.76 27.09
C LEU A 664 -16.93 4.44 27.67
N GLY A 665 -16.54 3.33 27.05
CA GLY A 665 -16.93 1.95 27.39
C GLY A 665 -18.26 1.50 26.81
N VAL A 666 -19.01 2.38 26.15
CA VAL A 666 -20.26 2.06 25.43
C VAL A 666 -20.20 2.58 23.99
N SER A 667 -21.28 2.42 23.23
CA SER A 667 -21.44 2.95 21.88
C SER A 667 -22.80 3.62 21.77
N GLY A 668 -22.94 4.61 20.88
CA GLY A 668 -24.14 5.45 20.84
C GLY A 668 -25.45 4.68 20.57
N ASP A 669 -25.38 3.54 19.89
CA ASP A 669 -26.51 2.65 19.62
C ASP A 669 -27.03 1.90 20.85
N GLN A 670 -26.33 1.96 21.98
CA GLN A 670 -26.81 1.46 23.28
C GLN A 670 -27.58 2.55 24.06
N LEU A 671 -27.51 3.82 23.64
CA LEU A 671 -28.08 4.95 24.38
C LEU A 671 -29.26 5.62 23.68
N VAL A 672 -29.49 5.33 22.39
CA VAL A 672 -30.63 5.83 21.63
C VAL A 672 -31.26 4.70 20.82
N ASP A 673 -32.51 4.88 20.39
CA ASP A 673 -33.20 3.90 19.54
C ASP A 673 -32.55 3.79 18.14
N ALA A 674 -32.84 2.68 17.45
CA ALA A 674 -32.22 2.35 16.16
C ALA A 674 -32.50 3.39 15.06
N GLN A 675 -33.69 4.01 15.06
CA GLN A 675 -34.04 5.01 14.05
C GLN A 675 -33.27 6.31 14.27
N THR A 676 -33.21 6.78 15.51
CA THR A 676 -32.41 7.96 15.91
C THR A 676 -30.93 7.74 15.61
N TYR A 677 -30.38 6.58 15.99
CA TYR A 677 -28.97 6.25 15.71
C TYR A 677 -28.67 6.26 14.20
N ALA A 678 -29.54 5.65 13.38
CA ALA A 678 -29.36 5.60 11.94
C ALA A 678 -29.36 7.00 11.29
N GLN A 679 -30.21 7.91 11.76
CA GLN A 679 -30.26 9.30 11.30
C GLN A 679 -28.98 10.05 11.65
N ILE A 680 -28.55 10.00 12.92
CA ILE A 680 -27.31 10.65 13.39
C ILE A 680 -26.11 10.09 12.63
N LYS A 681 -26.03 8.76 12.47
CA LYS A 681 -24.98 8.10 11.70
C LYS A 681 -24.91 8.59 10.26
N ALA A 682 -26.04 8.64 9.55
CA ALA A 682 -26.08 9.09 8.16
C ALA A 682 -25.64 10.56 8.02
N GLN A 683 -26.09 11.44 8.92
CA GLN A 683 -25.67 12.84 8.93
C GLN A 683 -24.17 12.97 9.20
N THR A 684 -23.68 12.31 10.25
CA THR A 684 -22.26 12.30 10.65
C THR A 684 -21.35 11.88 9.51
N LEU A 685 -21.65 10.75 8.86
CA LEU A 685 -20.86 10.21 7.75
C LEU A 685 -20.80 11.18 6.56
N SER A 686 -21.84 11.98 6.32
CA SER A 686 -21.85 12.96 5.24
C SER A 686 -21.07 14.25 5.57
N SER A 687 -20.89 14.58 6.85
CA SER A 687 -20.23 15.80 7.31
C SER A 687 -18.77 15.61 7.70
N VAL A 688 -18.40 14.45 8.25
CA VAL A 688 -17.07 14.15 8.79
C VAL A 688 -15.95 14.46 7.80
N ARG A 689 -14.86 15.07 8.29
CA ARG A 689 -13.73 15.53 7.47
C ARG A 689 -12.43 14.89 7.88
N GLY A 690 -11.70 14.37 6.90
CA GLY A 690 -10.38 13.80 7.18
C GLY A 690 -9.77 13.03 6.03
N THR A 691 -8.67 12.37 6.33
CA THR A 691 -7.90 11.53 5.41
C THR A 691 -7.42 10.30 6.16
N VAL A 692 -7.57 9.13 5.56
CA VAL A 692 -6.81 7.94 5.93
C VAL A 692 -5.77 7.67 4.84
N GLN A 693 -4.55 7.28 5.21
CA GLN A 693 -3.51 7.03 4.22
C GLN A 693 -3.81 5.80 3.36
N ALA A 694 -3.91 4.62 3.97
CA ALA A 694 -4.44 3.39 3.36
C ALA A 694 -3.91 3.04 1.96
N ASP A 695 -2.67 3.44 1.60
CA ASP A 695 -2.11 3.12 0.28
C ASP A 695 -1.28 1.84 0.37
N ILE A 696 -1.89 0.72 -0.03
CA ILE A 696 -1.29 -0.62 0.05
C ILE A 696 -0.24 -0.85 -1.04
N LEU A 697 -0.31 -0.16 -2.18
CA LEU A 697 0.63 -0.38 -3.27
C LEU A 697 2.04 0.08 -2.88
N LYS A 698 2.17 1.22 -2.20
CA LYS A 698 3.46 1.69 -1.69
C LYS A 698 4.04 0.80 -0.55
N GLU A 699 3.20 0.04 0.15
CA GLU A 699 3.64 -0.80 1.26
C GLU A 699 4.50 -1.97 0.77
N ASP A 700 4.08 -2.62 -0.30
CA ASP A 700 4.84 -3.70 -0.93
C ASP A 700 6.06 -3.15 -1.71
N GLN A 701 5.94 -1.94 -2.28
CA GLN A 701 7.04 -1.30 -3.03
C GLN A 701 8.18 -0.80 -2.12
N ALA A 702 7.87 -0.22 -0.94
CA ALA A 702 8.85 0.51 -0.13
C ALA A 702 8.71 0.32 1.39
N GLN A 703 7.52 0.52 1.97
CA GLN A 703 7.40 0.74 3.42
C GLN A 703 7.36 -0.53 4.28
N ASN A 704 7.02 -1.70 3.69
CA ASN A 704 7.01 -3.01 4.35
C ASN A 704 6.11 -3.10 5.62
N THR A 705 4.98 -2.38 5.67
CA THR A 705 3.95 -2.53 6.73
C THR A 705 2.68 -3.25 6.26
N CYS A 706 2.75 -3.97 5.13
CA CYS A 706 1.69 -4.91 4.74
C CYS A 706 1.55 -6.01 5.80
N ILE A 707 0.40 -6.02 6.49
CA ILE A 707 0.00 -7.14 7.36
C ILE A 707 -0.97 -8.09 6.66
N PHE A 708 -1.60 -7.61 5.59
CA PHE A 708 -2.49 -8.40 4.74
C PHE A 708 -1.92 -8.59 3.33
N SER A 709 -2.27 -9.68 2.65
CA SER A 709 -1.96 -9.94 1.24
C SER A 709 -2.46 -8.78 0.40
N THR A 710 -1.69 -8.41 -0.63
CA THR A 710 -1.96 -7.24 -1.47
C THR A 710 -3.36 -7.29 -2.08
N GLU A 711 -3.82 -8.47 -2.54
CA GLU A 711 -5.18 -8.66 -3.07
C GLU A 711 -6.25 -8.38 -2.01
N PHE A 712 -6.10 -8.97 -0.81
CA PHE A 712 -7.09 -8.80 0.27
C PHE A 712 -7.13 -7.36 0.78
N ALA A 713 -5.97 -6.72 0.89
CA ALA A 713 -5.85 -5.33 1.31
C ALA A 713 -6.45 -4.34 0.29
N LEU A 714 -6.14 -4.49 -1.01
CA LEU A 714 -6.78 -3.71 -2.09
C LEU A 714 -8.29 -3.90 -2.11
N ARG A 715 -8.75 -5.12 -1.85
CA ARG A 715 -10.16 -5.42 -1.72
C ARG A 715 -10.81 -4.64 -0.57
N MET A 716 -10.21 -4.64 0.61
CA MET A 716 -10.72 -3.86 1.75
C MET A 716 -10.71 -2.35 1.44
N MET A 717 -9.72 -1.83 0.71
CA MET A 717 -9.73 -0.44 0.23
C MET A 717 -10.94 -0.16 -0.68
N GLY A 718 -11.22 -1.06 -1.63
CA GLY A 718 -12.40 -0.93 -2.49
C GLY A 718 -13.71 -1.05 -1.71
N ASP A 719 -13.76 -1.84 -0.63
CA ASP A 719 -14.93 -1.96 0.24
C ASP A 719 -15.18 -0.67 1.02
N ILE A 720 -14.12 0.01 1.49
CA ILE A 720 -14.20 1.35 2.08
C ILE A 720 -14.78 2.34 1.08
N GLN A 721 -14.22 2.38 -0.13
CA GLN A 721 -14.67 3.34 -1.15
C GLN A 721 -16.12 3.08 -1.57
N GLN A 722 -16.51 1.81 -1.72
CA GLN A 722 -17.91 1.45 -1.99
C GLN A 722 -18.84 1.95 -0.88
N TYR A 723 -18.47 1.71 0.38
CA TYR A 723 -19.23 2.17 1.55
C TYR A 723 -19.36 3.70 1.55
N PHE A 724 -18.28 4.42 1.20
CA PHE A 724 -18.27 5.88 1.13
C PHE A 724 -19.23 6.41 0.05
N VAL A 725 -19.28 5.78 -1.12
CA VAL A 725 -20.20 6.16 -2.20
C VAL A 725 -21.65 5.94 -1.75
N GLU A 726 -21.96 4.74 -1.24
CA GLU A 726 -23.31 4.36 -0.80
C GLU A 726 -23.83 5.26 0.33
N HIS A 727 -22.96 5.65 1.27
CA HIS A 727 -23.31 6.48 2.44
C HIS A 727 -23.00 7.96 2.27
N LYS A 728 -22.66 8.41 1.04
CA LYS A 728 -22.38 9.82 0.70
C LYS A 728 -21.29 10.47 1.56
N VAL A 729 -20.24 9.72 1.91
CA VAL A 729 -19.04 10.22 2.61
C VAL A 729 -18.18 11.02 1.62
N ARG A 730 -18.47 12.33 1.50
CA ARG A 730 -17.89 13.21 0.46
C ARG A 730 -16.76 14.11 0.92
N ASN A 731 -16.53 14.20 2.23
CA ASN A 731 -15.55 15.10 2.83
C ASN A 731 -14.37 14.35 3.49
N PHE A 732 -14.33 13.03 3.34
CA PHE A 732 -13.26 12.18 3.83
C PHE A 732 -12.52 11.53 2.64
N TYR A 733 -11.20 11.64 2.62
CA TYR A 733 -10.36 10.98 1.62
C TYR A 733 -10.10 9.53 2.07
N SER A 734 -10.57 8.57 1.28
CA SER A 734 -10.49 7.13 1.57
C SER A 734 -9.09 6.55 1.37
N VAL A 735 -8.24 7.26 0.63
CA VAL A 735 -6.85 6.92 0.38
C VAL A 735 -6.04 8.19 0.15
N SER A 736 -4.81 8.20 0.67
CA SER A 736 -3.78 9.17 0.38
C SER A 736 -2.62 8.47 -0.31
N ILE A 737 -2.62 8.52 -1.64
CA ILE A 737 -1.68 7.84 -2.53
C ILE A 737 -0.30 8.46 -2.33
N SER A 738 0.67 7.69 -1.83
CA SER A 738 1.86 8.25 -1.18
C SER A 738 3.17 7.85 -1.86
N GLY A 739 3.91 8.87 -2.27
CA GLY A 739 5.31 8.80 -2.72
C GLY A 739 6.33 9.08 -1.63
N TYR A 740 5.92 9.68 -0.51
CA TYR A 740 6.85 10.06 0.57
C TYR A 740 7.75 8.88 0.98
N HIS A 741 7.14 7.76 1.34
CA HIS A 741 7.84 6.56 1.80
C HIS A 741 8.70 5.90 0.70
N ILE A 742 8.29 6.03 -0.57
CA ILE A 742 9.06 5.56 -1.72
C ILE A 742 10.36 6.36 -1.84
N ALA A 743 10.28 7.69 -1.68
CA ALA A 743 11.45 8.56 -1.68
C ALA A 743 12.36 8.33 -0.47
N GLU A 744 11.78 8.25 0.73
CA GLU A 744 12.54 8.02 1.97
C GLU A 744 13.27 6.66 1.95
N ALA A 745 12.74 5.65 1.24
CA ALA A 745 13.39 4.35 1.08
C ALA A 745 14.60 4.37 0.13
N GLY A 746 14.67 5.34 -0.79
CA GLY A 746 15.62 5.19 -1.90
C GLY A 746 15.40 6.09 -3.08
N ALA A 747 14.14 6.29 -3.45
CA ALA A 747 13.81 6.75 -4.79
C ALA A 747 14.20 8.20 -5.02
N ASN A 748 14.69 8.49 -6.22
CA ASN A 748 14.85 9.85 -6.71
C ASN A 748 13.47 10.51 -6.98
N PRO A 749 13.41 11.83 -7.24
CA PRO A 749 12.16 12.54 -7.42
C PRO A 749 11.30 12.02 -8.60
N ILE A 750 11.93 11.56 -9.68
CA ILE A 750 11.25 11.04 -10.87
C ILE A 750 10.57 9.72 -10.54
N SER A 751 11.31 8.76 -9.96
CA SER A 751 10.79 7.45 -9.58
C SER A 751 9.71 7.58 -8.51
N GLN A 752 9.89 8.47 -7.53
CA GLN A 752 8.83 8.82 -6.58
C GLN A 752 7.55 9.26 -7.31
N LEU A 753 7.64 10.28 -8.16
CA LEU A 753 6.48 10.86 -8.82
C LEU A 753 5.77 9.85 -9.73
N ALA A 754 6.53 9.10 -10.53
CA ALA A 754 6.00 8.11 -11.46
C ALA A 754 5.34 6.93 -10.73
N PHE A 755 5.97 6.37 -9.68
CA PHE A 755 5.36 5.28 -8.91
C PHE A 755 4.11 5.74 -8.17
N THR A 756 4.11 6.95 -7.63
CA THR A 756 2.93 7.49 -6.93
C THR A 756 1.75 7.71 -7.88
N LEU A 757 1.97 8.35 -9.04
CA LEU A 757 0.90 8.58 -10.01
C LEU A 757 0.41 7.27 -10.64
N SER A 758 1.32 6.34 -10.94
CA SER A 758 0.92 5.02 -11.46
C SER A 758 0.12 4.22 -10.43
N ASN A 759 0.47 4.25 -9.14
CA ASN A 759 -0.34 3.69 -8.05
C ASN A 759 -1.73 4.34 -8.03
N GLY A 760 -1.81 5.67 -8.15
CA GLY A 760 -3.08 6.38 -8.20
C GLY A 760 -3.96 5.97 -9.38
N PHE A 761 -3.39 5.87 -10.59
CA PHE A 761 -4.13 5.38 -11.76
C PHE A 761 -4.53 3.89 -11.63
N THR A 762 -3.72 3.07 -10.95
CA THR A 762 -4.06 1.67 -10.66
C THR A 762 -5.30 1.58 -9.77
N ILE A 763 -5.39 2.43 -8.76
CA ILE A 763 -6.57 2.53 -7.89
C ILE A 763 -7.81 3.00 -8.67
N VAL A 764 -7.64 3.96 -9.59
CA VAL A 764 -8.72 4.41 -10.49
C VAL A 764 -9.22 3.26 -11.36
N GLU A 765 -8.31 2.54 -12.02
CA GLU A 765 -8.63 1.37 -12.85
C GLU A 765 -9.33 0.28 -12.04
N TYR A 766 -8.87 0.02 -10.82
CA TYR A 766 -9.48 -0.95 -9.90
C TYR A 766 -10.91 -0.56 -9.50
N TYR A 767 -11.15 0.69 -9.11
CA TYR A 767 -12.49 1.15 -8.72
C TYR A 767 -13.46 1.18 -9.91
N LEU A 768 -12.98 1.52 -11.11
CA LEU A 768 -13.76 1.40 -12.35
C LEU A 768 -14.11 -0.06 -12.65
N ALA A 769 -13.18 -1.00 -12.46
CA ALA A 769 -13.44 -2.43 -12.63
C ALA A 769 -14.48 -2.97 -11.62
N ARG A 770 -14.61 -2.34 -10.45
CA ARG A 770 -15.68 -2.61 -9.47
C ARG A 770 -17.04 -1.97 -9.81
N GLY A 771 -17.14 -1.23 -10.93
CA GLY A 771 -18.38 -0.60 -11.38
C GLY A 771 -18.69 0.76 -10.74
N MET A 772 -17.73 1.38 -10.04
CA MET A 772 -17.89 2.74 -9.52
C MET A 772 -17.70 3.77 -10.64
N ARG A 773 -18.42 4.89 -10.61
CA ARG A 773 -18.23 5.96 -11.60
C ARG A 773 -17.06 6.85 -11.17
N ILE A 774 -16.30 7.35 -12.15
CA ILE A 774 -15.09 8.16 -11.90
C ILE A 774 -15.35 9.33 -10.94
N ASP A 775 -16.46 10.04 -11.13
CA ASP A 775 -16.81 11.23 -10.36
C ASP A 775 -17.32 10.94 -8.94
N ASP A 776 -17.64 9.68 -8.63
CA ASP A 776 -18.08 9.28 -7.29
C ASP A 776 -16.90 9.08 -6.33
N PHE A 777 -15.69 8.83 -6.84
CA PHE A 777 -14.51 8.53 -6.01
C PHE A 777 -13.27 9.38 -6.30
N ALA A 778 -13.02 9.84 -7.54
CA ALA A 778 -11.81 10.60 -7.86
C ALA A 778 -11.65 11.86 -6.99
N PRO A 779 -12.71 12.62 -6.65
CA PRO A 779 -12.61 13.76 -5.73
C PRO A 779 -12.23 13.41 -4.28
N ASN A 780 -12.30 12.14 -3.90
CA ASN A 780 -11.94 11.59 -2.59
C ASN A 780 -10.54 10.93 -2.60
N LEU A 781 -9.79 11.03 -3.70
CA LEU A 781 -8.38 10.67 -3.76
C LEU A 781 -7.53 11.86 -3.31
N SER A 782 -6.62 11.62 -2.37
CA SER A 782 -5.57 12.56 -1.98
C SER A 782 -4.21 11.98 -2.36
N PHE A 783 -3.22 12.84 -2.50
CA PHE A 783 -1.84 12.44 -2.77
C PHE A 783 -0.88 12.94 -1.70
N PHE A 784 0.28 12.30 -1.58
CA PHE A 784 1.27 12.66 -0.58
C PHE A 784 2.71 12.46 -1.09
N PHE A 785 3.48 13.56 -1.18
CA PHE A 785 4.85 13.56 -1.70
C PHE A 785 5.87 13.98 -0.63
N SER A 786 7.12 13.53 -0.81
CA SER A 786 8.32 14.06 -0.16
C SER A 786 8.89 15.19 -1.00
N ASN A 787 9.42 16.23 -0.35
CA ASN A 787 10.25 17.26 -0.97
C ASN A 787 11.68 17.19 -0.42
N GLY A 788 12.66 16.96 -1.29
CA GLY A 788 14.09 16.96 -0.98
C GLY A 788 14.83 18.14 -1.64
N MET A 789 16.13 17.93 -1.92
CA MET A 789 17.04 18.99 -2.35
C MET A 789 17.33 19.01 -3.86
N ASP A 790 17.05 17.91 -4.57
CA ASP A 790 17.21 17.78 -6.02
C ASP A 790 16.35 18.80 -6.80
N PRO A 791 16.81 19.27 -7.98
CA PRO A 791 16.12 20.34 -8.73
C PRO A 791 14.69 19.98 -9.14
N GLU A 792 14.42 18.70 -9.42
CA GLU A 792 13.11 18.21 -9.83
C GLU A 792 12.02 18.45 -8.77
N TYR A 793 12.36 18.51 -7.48
CA TYR A 793 11.42 18.84 -6.40
C TYR A 793 10.77 20.22 -6.55
N THR A 794 11.38 21.11 -7.35
CA THR A 794 10.79 22.40 -7.73
C THR A 794 9.51 22.25 -8.55
N ALA A 795 9.35 21.13 -9.27
CA ALA A 795 8.31 20.94 -10.28
C ALA A 795 7.40 19.70 -10.05
N ILE A 796 7.67 18.85 -9.06
CA ILE A 796 6.90 17.60 -8.90
C ILE A 796 5.39 17.82 -8.76
N GLY A 797 4.97 18.83 -7.99
CA GLY A 797 3.56 19.07 -7.69
C GLY A 797 2.77 19.55 -8.92
N ARG A 798 3.33 20.52 -9.66
CA ARG A 798 2.76 21.00 -10.92
C ARG A 798 2.71 19.96 -12.03
N VAL A 799 3.75 19.12 -12.14
CA VAL A 799 3.76 18.00 -13.11
C VAL A 799 2.68 16.99 -12.74
N ALA A 800 2.58 16.65 -11.45
CA ALA A 800 1.55 15.73 -10.96
C ALA A 800 0.14 16.23 -11.29
N ARG A 801 -0.17 17.50 -11.00
CA ARG A 801 -1.46 18.13 -11.33
C ARG A 801 -1.76 18.08 -12.83
N ARG A 802 -0.76 18.43 -13.66
CA ARG A 802 -0.92 18.47 -15.12
C ARG A 802 -1.23 17.10 -15.70
N ILE A 803 -0.45 16.07 -15.31
CA ILE A 803 -0.67 14.68 -15.75
C ILE A 803 -2.04 14.18 -15.29
N TRP A 804 -2.37 14.38 -14.01
CA TRP A 804 -3.65 13.92 -13.45
C TRP A 804 -4.85 14.59 -14.13
N ALA A 805 -4.85 15.92 -14.27
CA ALA A 805 -5.95 16.65 -14.88
C ALA A 805 -6.19 16.22 -16.33
N ARG A 806 -5.11 16.06 -17.11
CA ARG A 806 -5.16 15.58 -18.50
C ARG A 806 -5.73 14.17 -18.58
N ALA A 807 -5.20 13.23 -17.78
CA ALA A 807 -5.70 11.86 -17.76
C ALA A 807 -7.17 11.78 -17.34
N MET A 808 -7.57 12.49 -16.27
CA MET A 808 -8.95 12.52 -15.80
C MET A 808 -9.92 13.03 -16.87
N ARG A 809 -9.54 14.10 -17.59
CA ARG A 809 -10.38 14.69 -18.63
C ARG A 809 -10.45 13.83 -19.90
N GLU A 810 -9.30 13.50 -20.48
CA GLU A 810 -9.23 12.89 -21.81
C GLU A 810 -9.50 11.39 -21.79
N ARG A 811 -8.96 10.67 -20.80
CA ARG A 811 -9.10 9.21 -20.71
C ARG A 811 -10.35 8.80 -19.97
N TYR A 812 -10.57 9.37 -18.80
CA TYR A 812 -11.61 8.90 -17.88
C TYR A 812 -12.92 9.68 -17.98
N GLY A 813 -12.96 10.80 -18.73
CA GLY A 813 -14.16 11.63 -18.87
C GLY A 813 -14.64 12.25 -17.56
N GLY A 814 -13.74 12.42 -16.59
CA GLY A 814 -14.05 12.97 -15.28
C GLY A 814 -14.37 14.46 -15.31
N ASN A 815 -15.28 14.88 -14.45
CA ASN A 815 -15.65 16.28 -14.31
C ASN A 815 -14.51 17.14 -13.74
N GLU A 816 -14.74 18.45 -13.67
CA GLU A 816 -13.77 19.43 -13.19
C GLU A 816 -13.19 19.10 -11.80
N ARG A 817 -14.04 18.62 -10.87
CA ARG A 817 -13.62 18.27 -9.51
C ARG A 817 -12.74 17.02 -9.49
N SER A 818 -12.99 16.06 -10.38
CA SER A 818 -12.17 14.84 -10.54
C SER A 818 -10.78 15.15 -11.11
N GLN A 819 -10.66 16.22 -11.91
CA GLN A 819 -9.39 16.70 -12.47
C GLN A 819 -8.51 17.43 -11.43
N MET A 820 -9.10 17.93 -10.34
CA MET A 820 -8.39 18.68 -9.29
C MET A 820 -7.60 17.75 -8.35
N MET A 821 -6.35 17.48 -8.70
CA MET A 821 -5.43 16.71 -7.86
C MET A 821 -4.99 17.51 -6.63
N LYS A 822 -5.38 17.04 -5.44
CA LYS A 822 -4.94 17.63 -4.17
C LYS A 822 -3.85 16.80 -3.54
N TYR A 823 -2.84 17.45 -3.00
CA TYR A 823 -1.74 16.74 -2.37
C TYR A 823 -1.21 17.42 -1.11
N HIS A 824 -0.66 16.58 -0.25
CA HIS A 824 0.18 16.94 0.89
C HIS A 824 1.66 16.83 0.50
N ILE A 825 2.50 17.72 1.01
CA ILE A 825 3.95 17.58 0.98
C ILE A 825 4.47 17.45 2.41
N GLN A 826 5.45 16.57 2.60
CA GLN A 826 6.31 16.54 3.77
C GLN A 826 7.76 16.76 3.33
N THR A 827 8.52 17.56 4.08
CA THR A 827 9.96 17.72 3.87
C THR A 827 10.69 16.38 4.05
N SER A 828 11.77 16.12 3.33
CA SER A 828 12.42 14.81 3.34
C SER A 828 13.16 14.55 4.65
N GLY A 829 12.83 13.44 5.32
CA GLY A 829 13.53 13.00 6.54
C GLY A 829 14.95 12.53 6.24
N ARG A 830 15.16 11.86 5.11
CA ARG A 830 16.44 11.35 4.62
C ARG A 830 17.46 12.44 4.33
N SER A 831 16.99 13.64 4.00
CA SER A 831 17.84 14.81 3.81
C SER A 831 18.37 15.40 5.13
N LEU A 832 17.80 15.01 6.27
CA LEU A 832 18.19 15.48 7.59
C LEU A 832 19.21 14.53 8.20
N HIS A 833 20.17 15.07 8.93
CA HIS A 833 21.34 14.32 9.40
C HIS A 833 21.50 14.42 10.91
N ALA A 834 22.07 13.37 11.52
CA ALA A 834 22.36 13.33 12.95
C ALA A 834 23.59 14.18 13.32
N GLN A 835 24.47 14.47 12.36
CA GLN A 835 25.58 15.40 12.49
C GLN A 835 25.09 16.83 12.23
N GLU A 836 25.57 17.80 13.02
CA GLU A 836 25.25 19.23 12.86
C GLU A 836 23.74 19.46 12.68
N ILE A 837 22.94 18.91 13.60
CA ILE A 837 21.46 18.87 13.51
C ILE A 837 20.82 20.24 13.27
N GLN A 838 21.47 21.33 13.67
CA GLN A 838 21.00 22.69 13.45
C GLN A 838 20.91 23.05 11.95
N PHE A 839 21.74 22.43 11.10
CA PHE A 839 21.67 22.65 9.65
C PHE A 839 20.41 22.06 9.01
N ASN A 840 19.70 21.18 9.72
CA ASN A 840 18.46 20.59 9.23
C ASN A 840 17.35 21.64 9.07
N ASP A 841 17.26 22.66 9.93
CA ASP A 841 16.28 23.75 9.76
C ASP A 841 16.47 24.50 8.44
N ILE A 842 17.72 24.65 7.97
CA ILE A 842 18.02 25.31 6.70
C ILE A 842 17.48 24.45 5.55
N ARG A 843 17.73 23.14 5.57
CA ARG A 843 17.24 22.19 4.56
C ARG A 843 15.71 22.18 4.52
N THR A 844 15.08 22.03 5.68
CA THR A 844 13.62 22.04 5.84
C THR A 844 13.01 23.35 5.32
N THR A 845 13.65 24.50 5.58
CA THR A 845 13.19 25.81 5.09
C THR A 845 13.18 25.88 3.56
N LEU A 846 14.23 25.41 2.89
CA LEU A 846 14.30 25.39 1.42
C LEU A 846 13.27 24.44 0.81
N GLN A 847 13.07 23.27 1.41
CA GLN A 847 12.08 22.29 0.96
C GLN A 847 10.64 22.80 1.12
N ALA A 848 10.36 23.47 2.24
CA ALA A 848 9.08 24.13 2.51
C ALA A 848 8.80 25.27 1.51
N LEU A 849 9.85 26.02 1.13
CA LEU A 849 9.75 27.07 0.12
C LEU A 849 9.31 26.51 -1.24
N TYR A 850 9.94 25.43 -1.72
CA TYR A 850 9.53 24.75 -2.95
C TYR A 850 8.06 24.30 -2.88
N ALA A 851 7.66 23.70 -1.76
CA ALA A 851 6.31 23.19 -1.57
C ALA A 851 5.24 24.29 -1.60
N LEU A 852 5.49 25.43 -0.95
CA LEU A 852 4.56 26.55 -0.88
C LEU A 852 4.51 27.33 -2.19
N PHE A 853 5.65 27.57 -2.83
CA PHE A 853 5.68 28.28 -4.11
C PHE A 853 5.07 27.44 -5.25
N ASP A 854 5.11 26.11 -5.16
CA ASP A 854 4.36 25.22 -6.06
C ASP A 854 2.91 24.94 -5.61
N ASN A 855 2.39 25.75 -4.68
CA ASN A 855 0.99 25.82 -4.28
C ASN A 855 0.43 24.48 -3.73
N CYS A 856 1.18 23.82 -2.83
CA CYS A 856 0.70 22.62 -2.13
C CYS A 856 -0.56 22.88 -1.30
N ASN A 857 -1.39 21.85 -1.08
CA ASN A 857 -2.65 21.99 -0.33
C ASN A 857 -2.49 21.77 1.19
N SER A 858 -1.42 21.12 1.60
CA SER A 858 -1.07 20.88 3.00
C SER A 858 0.43 20.62 3.11
N LEU A 859 1.09 21.10 4.16
CA LEU A 859 2.53 20.97 4.36
C LEU A 859 2.86 20.48 5.78
N HIS A 860 3.77 19.51 5.86
CA HIS A 860 4.47 19.12 7.07
C HIS A 860 5.95 19.52 6.95
N THR A 861 6.46 20.15 7.99
CA THR A 861 7.87 20.48 8.15
C THR A 861 8.45 19.61 9.24
N ASN A 862 9.49 18.84 8.92
CA ASN A 862 10.19 18.01 9.89
C ASN A 862 10.97 18.90 10.87
N ALA A 863 11.20 18.38 12.06
CA ALA A 863 12.01 19.07 13.04
C ALA A 863 13.52 18.88 12.78
N TYR A 864 14.34 19.73 13.37
CA TYR A 864 15.79 19.69 13.18
C TYR A 864 16.43 18.42 13.80
N ASP A 865 15.77 17.80 14.78
CA ASP A 865 16.18 16.60 15.51
C ASP A 865 15.59 15.29 14.96
N GLU A 866 14.94 15.34 13.79
CA GLU A 866 14.29 14.20 13.10
C GLU A 866 15.17 12.93 13.02
N ALA A 867 16.47 13.12 12.79
CA ALA A 867 17.41 12.01 12.64
C ALA A 867 17.71 11.26 13.96
N ILE A 868 17.23 11.78 15.10
CA ILE A 868 17.57 11.28 16.45
C ILE A 868 16.31 10.83 17.21
N THR A 869 15.25 11.66 17.26
CA THR A 869 14.08 11.39 18.10
C THR A 869 12.79 12.00 17.56
N THR A 870 11.66 11.58 18.11
CA THR A 870 10.36 12.23 17.84
C THR A 870 10.42 13.65 18.40
N PRO A 871 9.91 14.67 17.69
CA PRO A 871 10.22 16.04 18.05
C PRO A 871 9.58 16.51 19.37
N THR A 872 10.42 17.15 20.19
CA THR A 872 10.04 17.79 21.47
C THR A 872 9.08 18.97 21.28
N GLU A 873 8.59 19.57 22.36
CA GLU A 873 7.80 20.80 22.26
C GLU A 873 8.57 21.97 21.62
N GLU A 874 9.86 22.10 21.96
CA GLU A 874 10.74 23.12 21.41
C GLU A 874 11.03 22.88 19.92
N SER A 875 11.35 21.64 19.55
CA SER A 875 11.67 21.25 18.17
C SER A 875 10.48 21.40 17.23
N VAL A 876 9.28 20.98 17.64
CA VAL A 876 8.05 21.20 16.84
C VAL A 876 7.75 22.68 16.67
N ARG A 877 7.99 23.52 17.68
CA ARG A 877 7.77 24.96 17.57
C ARG A 877 8.64 25.57 16.46
N ARG A 878 9.91 25.16 16.35
CA ARG A 878 10.81 25.58 15.26
C ARG A 878 10.31 25.10 13.90
N ALA A 879 9.90 23.84 13.79
CA ALA A 879 9.36 23.29 12.57
C ALA A 879 8.09 24.03 12.09
N VAL A 880 7.18 24.37 13.00
CA VAL A 880 5.99 25.20 12.70
C VAL A 880 6.38 26.62 12.31
N ALA A 881 7.36 27.22 13.00
CA ALA A 881 7.81 28.58 12.73
C ALA A 881 8.33 28.74 11.29
N ILE A 882 8.96 27.73 10.69
CA ILE A 882 9.36 27.75 9.27
C ILE A 882 8.17 28.08 8.36
N GLN A 883 7.05 27.38 8.54
CA GLN A 883 5.85 27.63 7.73
C GLN A 883 5.25 29.00 8.03
N MET A 884 5.23 29.41 9.30
CA MET A 884 4.70 30.72 9.71
C MET A 884 5.51 31.88 9.12
N ILE A 885 6.84 31.80 9.16
CA ILE A 885 7.73 32.82 8.59
C ILE A 885 7.51 32.91 7.07
N ILE A 886 7.46 31.78 6.35
CA ILE A 886 7.23 31.79 4.90
C ILE A 886 5.84 32.36 4.57
N ASN A 887 4.79 32.00 5.32
CA ASN A 887 3.43 32.46 5.03
C ASN A 887 3.14 33.90 5.47
N LYS A 888 3.75 34.38 6.55
CA LYS A 888 3.43 35.68 7.16
C LYS A 888 4.47 36.77 6.87
N GLU A 889 5.75 36.41 6.77
CA GLU A 889 6.86 37.37 6.69
C GLU A 889 7.50 37.42 5.29
N LEU A 890 7.66 36.29 4.60
CA LEU A 890 8.33 36.26 3.29
C LEU A 890 7.48 36.94 2.22
N GLY A 891 7.88 38.17 1.84
CA GLY A 891 7.12 39.03 0.94
C GLY A 891 6.78 38.44 -0.43
N LEU A 892 7.68 37.62 -1.01
CA LEU A 892 7.43 36.99 -2.31
C LEU A 892 6.30 35.95 -2.26
N ASN A 893 6.08 35.30 -1.11
CA ASN A 893 5.04 34.28 -0.95
C ASN A 893 3.61 34.86 -0.96
N PHE A 894 3.46 36.19 -0.93
CA PHE A 894 2.16 36.85 -1.16
C PHE A 894 1.71 36.73 -2.62
N SER A 895 2.64 36.57 -3.57
CA SER A 895 2.32 36.05 -4.89
C SER A 895 2.10 34.55 -4.78
N GLU A 896 0.97 34.08 -5.29
CA GLU A 896 0.52 32.70 -5.20
C GLU A 896 0.95 31.86 -6.41
N ASN A 897 1.52 32.50 -7.44
CA ASN A 897 2.09 31.86 -8.63
C ASN A 897 3.53 32.31 -8.97
N PRO A 898 4.46 32.42 -8.00
CA PRO A 898 5.79 33.02 -8.21
C PRO A 898 6.69 32.22 -9.16
N TRP A 899 6.33 30.97 -9.45
CA TRP A 899 7.05 30.08 -10.35
C TRP A 899 6.65 30.17 -11.81
N GLN A 900 5.47 30.70 -12.13
CA GLN A 900 5.00 30.79 -13.52
C GLN A 900 5.80 31.85 -14.28
N GLY A 901 6.23 31.51 -15.50
CA GLY A 901 7.09 32.37 -16.33
C GLY A 901 8.60 32.24 -16.07
N SER A 902 9.02 31.41 -15.11
CA SER A 902 10.44 31.11 -14.90
C SER A 902 10.93 30.07 -15.91
N PHE A 903 11.93 30.43 -16.72
CA PHE A 903 12.43 29.57 -17.79
C PHE A 903 12.93 28.20 -17.30
N ILE A 904 13.67 28.17 -16.19
CA ILE A 904 14.18 26.91 -15.63
C ILE A 904 13.05 26.06 -15.07
N VAL A 905 12.02 26.69 -14.49
CA VAL A 905 10.86 25.98 -13.96
C VAL A 905 10.06 25.35 -15.09
N GLU A 906 9.79 26.08 -16.16
CA GLU A 906 9.07 25.57 -17.34
C GLU A 906 9.83 24.38 -17.96
N GLN A 907 11.15 24.52 -18.15
CA GLN A 907 12.01 23.45 -18.66
C GLN A 907 12.02 22.22 -17.75
N LEU A 908 12.18 22.41 -16.44
CA LEU A 908 12.13 21.30 -15.47
C LEU A 908 10.75 20.61 -15.48
N THR A 909 9.67 21.38 -15.63
CA THR A 909 8.31 20.82 -15.70
C THR A 909 8.15 19.89 -16.89
N ASP A 910 8.61 20.30 -18.07
CA ASP A 910 8.53 19.48 -19.30
C ASP A 910 9.50 18.28 -19.24
N LEU A 911 10.71 18.45 -18.68
CA LEU A 911 11.68 17.35 -18.50
C LEU A 911 11.17 16.28 -17.52
N VAL A 912 10.63 16.69 -16.38
CA VAL A 912 10.09 15.79 -15.36
C VAL A 912 8.82 15.10 -15.89
N GLU A 913 7.94 15.81 -16.60
CA GLU A 913 6.76 15.20 -17.24
C GLU A 913 7.15 14.07 -18.20
N GLU A 914 8.10 14.32 -19.11
CA GLU A 914 8.54 13.30 -20.08
C GLU A 914 9.25 12.12 -19.38
N ALA A 915 10.05 12.38 -18.35
CA ALA A 915 10.69 11.31 -17.58
C ALA A 915 9.66 10.41 -16.88
N VAL A 916 8.57 10.98 -16.35
CA VAL A 916 7.45 10.23 -15.78
C VAL A 916 6.73 9.40 -16.85
N TYR A 917 6.50 9.95 -18.05
CA TYR A 917 5.87 9.19 -19.14
C TYR A 917 6.70 7.99 -19.60
N LYS A 918 8.03 8.12 -19.68
CA LYS A 918 8.91 6.97 -19.96
C LYS A 918 8.80 5.89 -18.89
N GLU A 919 8.69 6.30 -17.63
CA GLU A 919 8.52 5.35 -16.53
C GLU A 919 7.15 4.66 -16.58
N PHE A 920 6.09 5.38 -16.96
CA PHE A 920 4.76 4.80 -17.20
C PHE A 920 4.79 3.71 -18.27
N GLU A 921 5.52 3.92 -19.35
CA GLU A 921 5.71 2.93 -20.42
C GLU A 921 6.46 1.70 -19.90
N ALA A 922 7.56 1.89 -19.16
CA ALA A 922 8.33 0.81 -18.56
C ALA A 922 7.49 -0.06 -17.60
N ILE A 923 6.61 0.56 -16.79
CA ILE A 923 5.67 -0.15 -15.93
C ILE A 923 4.60 -0.86 -16.77
N SER A 924 4.07 -0.21 -17.80
CA SER A 924 3.05 -0.79 -18.68
C SER A 924 3.53 -2.05 -19.41
N GLU A 925 4.78 -2.06 -19.89
CA GLU A 925 5.40 -3.23 -20.56
C GLU A 925 5.50 -4.46 -19.64
N ARG A 926 5.50 -4.24 -18.33
CA ARG A 926 5.53 -5.27 -17.29
C ARG A 926 4.15 -5.70 -16.81
N GLY A 927 3.08 -5.26 -17.48
CA GLY A 927 1.71 -5.60 -17.10
C GLY A 927 1.08 -4.62 -16.10
N GLY A 928 1.49 -3.35 -16.14
CA GLY A 928 1.01 -2.32 -15.22
C GLY A 928 1.66 -2.44 -13.84
N VAL A 929 1.14 -1.70 -12.85
CA VAL A 929 1.75 -1.65 -11.51
C VAL A 929 1.79 -3.01 -10.84
N LEU A 930 0.70 -3.78 -10.91
CA LEU A 930 0.61 -5.11 -10.29
C LEU A 930 1.59 -6.10 -10.94
N GLY A 931 1.68 -6.13 -12.27
CA GLY A 931 2.64 -7.00 -12.96
C GLY A 931 4.10 -6.58 -12.72
N ALA A 932 4.37 -5.27 -12.60
CA ALA A 932 5.68 -4.76 -12.20
C ALA A 932 6.04 -5.19 -10.76
N MET A 933 5.08 -5.17 -9.82
CA MET A 933 5.27 -5.64 -8.44
C MET A 933 5.56 -7.14 -8.37
N ASP A 934 4.91 -7.97 -9.19
CA ASP A 934 5.21 -9.41 -9.28
C ASP A 934 6.66 -9.72 -9.66
N THR A 935 7.30 -8.80 -10.40
CA THR A 935 8.72 -8.88 -10.79
C THR A 935 9.65 -8.06 -9.88
N MET A 936 9.12 -7.47 -8.81
CA MET A 936 9.82 -6.57 -7.88
C MET A 936 10.46 -5.36 -8.58
N TYR A 937 9.93 -4.90 -9.71
CA TYR A 937 10.55 -3.83 -10.50
C TYR A 937 10.73 -2.54 -9.69
N GLN A 938 9.65 -2.04 -9.08
CA GLN A 938 9.70 -0.82 -8.29
C GLN A 938 10.67 -0.96 -7.12
N ARG A 939 10.57 -2.05 -6.35
CA ARG A 939 11.43 -2.32 -5.19
C ARG A 939 12.90 -2.42 -5.58
N GLY A 940 13.22 -3.13 -6.65
CA GLY A 940 14.56 -3.26 -7.18
C GLY A 940 15.13 -1.90 -7.60
N LYS A 941 14.37 -1.10 -8.35
CA LYS A 941 14.78 0.23 -8.78
C LYS A 941 15.00 1.19 -7.61
N ILE A 942 14.13 1.17 -6.60
CA ILE A 942 14.28 1.97 -5.37
C ILE A 942 15.59 1.60 -4.65
N GLN A 943 15.91 0.31 -4.55
CA GLN A 943 17.14 -0.17 -3.92
C GLN A 943 18.38 0.25 -4.70
N GLU A 944 18.35 0.15 -6.03
CA GLU A 944 19.44 0.60 -6.92
C GLU A 944 19.70 2.10 -6.76
N GLU A 945 18.66 2.93 -6.78
CA GLU A 945 18.77 4.38 -6.56
C GLU A 945 19.25 4.72 -5.15
N SER A 946 18.79 3.98 -4.14
CA SER A 946 19.25 4.13 -2.75
C SER A 946 20.74 3.86 -2.62
N LEU A 947 21.22 2.76 -3.21
CA LEU A 947 22.63 2.38 -3.21
C LEU A 947 23.48 3.40 -3.97
N TYR A 948 22.99 3.92 -5.10
CA TYR A 948 23.66 4.98 -5.84
C TYR A 948 23.84 6.25 -4.99
N TYR A 949 22.79 6.69 -4.31
CA TYR A 949 22.85 7.83 -3.39
C TYR A 949 23.84 7.59 -2.23
N GLU A 950 23.73 6.45 -1.53
CA GLU A 950 24.64 6.18 -0.39
C GLU A 950 26.09 6.03 -0.85
N HIS A 951 26.36 5.45 -2.04
CA HIS A 951 27.70 5.39 -2.60
C HIS A 951 28.29 6.79 -2.80
N LYS A 952 27.52 7.70 -3.43
CA LYS A 952 27.95 9.09 -3.66
C LYS A 952 28.12 9.90 -2.39
N LYS A 953 27.27 9.63 -1.39
CA LYS A 953 27.38 10.25 -0.07
C LYS A 953 28.64 9.79 0.66
N HIS A 954 28.96 8.49 0.59
CA HIS A 954 30.14 7.94 1.26
C HIS A 954 31.46 8.26 0.54
N ASP A 955 31.47 8.29 -0.80
CA ASP A 955 32.67 8.63 -1.57
C ASP A 955 32.93 10.15 -1.65
N GLY A 956 31.94 10.97 -1.26
CA GLY A 956 32.03 12.43 -1.24
C GLY A 956 31.71 13.12 -2.56
N SER A 957 31.38 12.38 -3.62
CA SER A 957 30.98 12.92 -4.92
C SER A 957 29.61 13.60 -4.90
N LEU A 958 28.78 13.31 -3.89
CA LEU A 958 27.62 14.11 -3.51
C LEU A 958 27.96 14.91 -2.24
N PRO A 959 28.21 16.23 -2.33
CA PRO A 959 28.59 17.03 -1.18
C PRO A 959 27.42 17.22 -0.20
N LEU A 960 27.61 16.79 1.05
CA LEU A 960 26.67 16.97 2.16
C LEU A 960 27.36 17.72 3.30
N VAL A 961 26.97 18.99 3.46
CA VAL A 961 27.50 19.92 4.48
C VAL A 961 27.26 19.38 5.89
N GLY A 962 28.33 19.27 6.68
CA GLY A 962 28.31 18.70 8.03
C GLY A 962 28.40 17.17 8.09
N VAL A 963 28.44 16.48 6.93
CA VAL A 963 28.50 15.00 6.87
C VAL A 963 29.77 14.51 6.19
N ASN A 964 30.04 14.93 4.95
CA ASN A 964 31.24 14.54 4.20
C ASN A 964 32.08 15.74 3.72
N THR A 965 31.55 16.96 3.86
CA THR A 965 32.25 18.23 3.61
C THR A 965 31.85 19.27 4.65
N PHE A 966 32.68 20.30 4.87
CA PHE A 966 32.46 21.31 5.91
C PHE A 966 32.22 20.69 7.30
N LEU A 967 33.13 19.82 7.73
CA LEU A 967 33.05 19.12 9.01
C LEU A 967 33.45 20.04 10.17
N PRO A 968 32.93 19.81 11.39
CA PRO A 968 33.39 20.52 12.57
C PRO A 968 34.90 20.36 12.79
N LYS A 969 35.53 21.36 13.41
CA LYS A 969 36.92 21.25 13.87
C LYS A 969 37.05 20.07 14.84
N GLN A 970 38.15 19.30 14.76
CA GLN A 970 38.40 18.15 15.64
C GLN A 970 38.15 18.55 17.11
N HIS A 971 37.30 17.79 17.79
CA HIS A 971 36.77 17.99 19.17
C HIS A 971 35.60 18.97 19.39
N ALA A 972 35.07 19.67 18.37
CA ALA A 972 33.86 20.49 18.54
C ALA A 972 32.54 19.68 18.49
N GLY A 973 32.55 18.56 17.75
CA GLY A 973 31.39 17.66 17.62
C GLY A 973 31.16 16.74 18.83
N GLU A 974 32.03 16.78 19.84
CA GLU A 974 31.88 16.05 21.12
C GLU A 974 31.19 16.88 22.20
N THR A 975 30.72 18.10 21.90
CA THR A 975 29.77 18.81 22.76
C THR A 975 28.43 18.05 22.71
N ALA A 976 28.38 16.91 23.40
CA ALA A 976 27.19 16.11 23.61
C ALA A 976 26.19 16.95 24.40
N THR A 977 25.45 17.80 23.68
CA THR A 977 24.20 18.34 24.18
C THR A 977 23.35 17.12 24.51
N GLN A 978 23.00 16.93 25.79
CA GLN A 978 22.04 15.90 26.16
C GLN A 978 20.72 16.25 25.47
N ILE A 979 20.40 15.53 24.39
CA ILE A 979 19.15 15.69 23.67
C ILE A 979 18.08 14.93 24.45
N GLU A 980 17.00 15.62 24.80
CA GLU A 980 15.84 15.00 25.43
C GLU A 980 15.24 13.98 24.45
N LEU A 981 15.12 12.73 24.90
CA LEU A 981 14.51 11.66 24.11
C LEU A 981 13.06 11.49 24.50
N ILE A 982 12.21 11.58 23.48
CA ILE A 982 10.77 11.49 23.61
C ILE A 982 10.37 10.02 23.44
N ARG A 983 10.00 9.37 24.56
CA ARG A 983 9.64 7.94 24.69
C ARG A 983 8.46 7.72 25.64
N SER A 984 7.80 6.57 25.47
CA SER A 984 6.76 6.09 26.38
C SER A 984 7.32 5.65 27.74
N THR A 985 6.66 6.00 28.85
CA THR A 985 7.05 5.54 30.19
C THR A 985 6.53 4.13 30.51
N GLU A 986 7.07 3.50 31.55
CA GLU A 986 6.61 2.19 32.02
C GLU A 986 5.14 2.21 32.45
N GLU A 987 4.73 3.29 33.10
CA GLU A 987 3.35 3.52 33.56
C GLU A 987 2.38 3.64 32.37
N GLU A 988 2.77 4.37 31.32
CA GLU A 988 1.98 4.51 30.10
C GLU A 988 1.75 3.16 29.40
N LYS A 989 2.77 2.30 29.38
CA LYS A 989 2.67 0.94 28.81
C LYS A 989 1.76 0.04 29.63
N GLY A 990 1.96 0.03 30.94
CA GLY A 990 1.10 -0.72 31.87
C GLY A 990 -0.36 -0.29 31.76
N GLN A 991 -0.61 1.02 31.63
CA GLN A 991 -1.95 1.57 31.43
C GLN A 991 -2.60 1.08 30.14
N GLN A 992 -1.90 1.06 29.00
CA GLN A 992 -2.49 0.57 27.74
C GLN A 992 -2.75 -0.93 27.74
N ILE A 993 -1.90 -1.73 28.39
CA ILE A 993 -2.14 -3.17 28.56
C ILE A 993 -3.39 -3.40 29.43
N ALA A 994 -3.53 -2.66 30.53
CA ALA A 994 -4.73 -2.74 31.36
C ALA A 994 -5.99 -2.30 30.59
N ASN A 995 -5.92 -1.18 29.85
CA ASN A 995 -7.04 -0.65 29.08
C ASN A 995 -7.58 -1.65 28.05
N VAL A 996 -6.71 -2.30 27.27
CA VAL A 996 -7.15 -3.28 26.26
C VAL A 996 -7.75 -4.52 26.90
N HIS A 997 -7.18 -5.00 28.01
CA HIS A 997 -7.70 -6.14 28.74
C HIS A 997 -9.08 -5.84 29.36
N ASP A 998 -9.22 -4.68 30.00
CA ASP A 998 -10.50 -4.24 30.57
C ASP A 998 -11.56 -4.05 29.48
N TRP A 999 -11.17 -3.52 28.31
CA TRP A 999 -12.05 -3.44 27.15
C TRP A 999 -12.53 -4.82 26.70
N GLN A 1000 -11.60 -5.76 26.50
CA GLN A 1000 -11.91 -7.13 26.09
C GLN A 1000 -12.87 -7.82 27.07
N GLN A 1001 -12.61 -7.71 28.38
CA GLN A 1001 -13.47 -8.29 29.41
C GLN A 1001 -14.89 -7.70 29.39
N ARG A 1002 -15.01 -6.38 29.17
CA ARG A 1002 -16.30 -5.70 29.16
C ARG A 1002 -17.10 -5.92 27.87
N ARG A 1003 -16.42 -5.99 26.73
CA ARG A 1003 -17.04 -5.86 25.41
C ARG A 1003 -17.16 -7.18 24.64
N ASN A 1004 -16.22 -8.11 24.79
CA ASN A 1004 -16.24 -9.36 24.01
C ASN A 1004 -17.49 -10.21 24.30
N GLY A 1005 -17.97 -10.21 25.55
CA GLY A 1005 -19.15 -10.98 25.96
C GLY A 1005 -20.50 -10.43 25.50
N ILE A 1006 -20.54 -9.26 24.85
CA ILE A 1006 -21.78 -8.65 24.32
C ILE A 1006 -22.29 -9.43 23.08
N VAL A 1007 -21.39 -10.12 22.38
CA VAL A 1007 -21.71 -10.91 21.19
C VAL A 1007 -21.28 -12.36 21.45
N PRO A 1008 -22.12 -13.36 21.13
CA PRO A 1008 -21.76 -14.77 21.36
C PRO A 1008 -20.52 -15.20 20.57
N ALA A 1009 -19.70 -16.07 21.18
CA ALA A 1009 -18.39 -16.48 20.66
C ALA A 1009 -18.44 -17.46 19.47
N GLN A 1010 -19.60 -18.06 19.15
CA GLN A 1010 -19.75 -19.03 18.08
C GLN A 1010 -21.05 -18.81 17.27
N PRO A 1011 -21.02 -18.98 15.93
CA PRO A 1011 -22.21 -19.00 15.10
C PRO A 1011 -22.74 -20.44 14.94
N GLU A 1012 -23.33 -21.02 15.98
CA GLU A 1012 -24.12 -22.24 15.82
C GLU A 1012 -25.56 -22.01 16.27
N GLN A 1013 -26.50 -22.34 15.37
CA GLN A 1013 -27.95 -22.18 15.44
C GLN A 1013 -28.52 -20.83 14.97
N VAL A 1014 -28.46 -20.61 13.66
CA VAL A 1014 -29.46 -19.78 12.97
C VAL A 1014 -30.70 -20.66 12.79
N GLU A 1015 -31.78 -20.37 13.51
CA GLU A 1015 -33.10 -20.96 13.24
C GLU A 1015 -33.53 -20.62 11.80
N ALA A 1016 -34.29 -21.52 11.17
CA ALA A 1016 -34.63 -21.54 9.75
C ALA A 1016 -35.57 -20.40 9.26
N SER A 1017 -35.61 -19.26 9.95
CA SER A 1017 -36.55 -18.15 9.78
C SER A 1017 -35.93 -16.88 9.16
N GLY A 1018 -34.97 -17.01 8.24
CA GLY A 1018 -34.82 -16.10 7.09
C GLY A 1018 -34.53 -14.60 7.29
N LEU A 1019 -34.29 -14.05 8.48
CA LEU A 1019 -33.83 -12.67 8.69
C LEU A 1019 -32.79 -12.57 9.83
N PRO A 1020 -31.66 -11.85 9.66
CA PRO A 1020 -30.67 -11.70 10.73
C PRO A 1020 -31.22 -10.83 11.88
N THR A 1021 -31.08 -11.30 13.12
CA THR A 1021 -31.27 -10.47 14.32
C THR A 1021 -30.09 -9.52 14.50
N PRO A 1022 -30.24 -8.34 15.15
CA PRO A 1022 -29.15 -7.37 15.33
C PRO A 1022 -27.88 -7.93 16.00
N GLY A 1023 -27.99 -9.01 16.77
CA GLY A 1023 -26.86 -9.71 17.40
C GLY A 1023 -26.04 -10.60 16.44
N ASP A 1024 -26.63 -11.09 15.34
CA ASP A 1024 -25.97 -12.02 14.41
C ASP A 1024 -25.06 -11.33 13.39
N ALA A 1025 -25.22 -10.01 13.25
CA ALA A 1025 -24.45 -9.14 12.35
C ALA A 1025 -23.23 -8.49 13.03
N ALA A 1026 -22.90 -8.92 14.25
CA ALA A 1026 -21.81 -8.37 15.07
C ALA A 1026 -20.75 -9.43 15.38
N GLY A 1027 -19.51 -8.98 15.65
CA GLY A 1027 -18.41 -9.84 16.12
C GLY A 1027 -17.52 -10.47 15.05
N LEU A 1028 -16.49 -11.20 15.52
CA LEU A 1028 -15.43 -11.74 14.66
C LEU A 1028 -15.93 -12.82 13.69
N GLY A 1029 -16.85 -13.69 14.12
CA GLY A 1029 -17.42 -14.74 13.26
C GLY A 1029 -18.20 -14.17 12.06
N TYR A 1030 -18.97 -13.09 12.25
CA TYR A 1030 -19.62 -12.39 11.14
C TYR A 1030 -18.60 -11.71 10.21
N LEU A 1031 -17.58 -11.06 10.77
CA LEU A 1031 -16.50 -10.45 9.99
C LEU A 1031 -15.78 -11.49 9.10
N GLN A 1032 -15.44 -12.65 9.67
CA GLN A 1032 -14.83 -13.77 8.97
C GLN A 1032 -15.73 -14.32 7.86
N ARG A 1033 -17.03 -14.52 8.13
CA ARG A 1033 -18.01 -14.93 7.11
C ARG A 1033 -18.13 -13.89 6.00
N ALA A 1034 -18.22 -12.60 6.33
CA ALA A 1034 -18.29 -11.52 5.34
C ALA A 1034 -17.08 -11.52 4.42
N ALA A 1035 -15.86 -11.73 4.95
CA ALA A 1035 -14.65 -11.87 4.16
C ALA A 1035 -14.69 -13.11 3.24
N ARG A 1036 -15.06 -14.29 3.77
CA ARG A 1036 -15.15 -15.56 3.03
C ARG A 1036 -16.19 -15.54 1.91
N GLU A 1037 -17.39 -15.07 2.21
CA GLU A 1037 -18.52 -14.96 1.26
C GLU A 1037 -18.39 -13.78 0.30
N ARG A 1038 -17.27 -13.08 0.39
CA ARG A 1038 -16.96 -11.90 -0.41
C ARG A 1038 -17.98 -10.74 -0.29
N ARG A 1039 -18.58 -10.51 0.87
CA ARG A 1039 -19.37 -9.29 1.16
C ARG A 1039 -18.45 -8.09 1.44
N ASN A 1040 -19.03 -6.90 1.67
CA ASN A 1040 -18.29 -5.70 2.05
C ASN A 1040 -17.74 -5.83 3.48
N VAL A 1041 -16.41 -5.93 3.61
CA VAL A 1041 -15.74 -6.17 4.91
C VAL A 1041 -15.79 -4.92 5.80
N PHE A 1042 -15.72 -3.71 5.22
CA PHE A 1042 -15.75 -2.47 6.00
C PHE A 1042 -17.09 -2.25 6.72
N ALA A 1043 -18.20 -2.65 6.10
CA ALA A 1043 -19.51 -2.63 6.76
C ALA A 1043 -19.57 -3.52 8.01
N ALA A 1044 -18.90 -4.69 7.99
CA ALA A 1044 -18.76 -5.55 9.16
C ALA A 1044 -17.81 -4.96 10.20
N LEU A 1045 -16.71 -4.33 9.77
CA LEU A 1045 -15.75 -3.66 10.65
C LEU A 1045 -16.40 -2.53 11.46
N MET A 1046 -17.33 -1.77 10.87
CA MET A 1046 -18.10 -0.73 11.57
C MET A 1046 -18.84 -1.25 12.81
N GLN A 1047 -19.13 -2.56 12.90
CA GLN A 1047 -19.71 -3.20 14.08
C GLN A 1047 -18.67 -3.92 14.93
N ALA A 1048 -17.70 -4.60 14.32
CA ALA A 1048 -16.67 -5.36 15.03
C ALA A 1048 -15.85 -4.49 16.01
N VAL A 1049 -15.49 -3.27 15.60
CA VAL A 1049 -14.70 -2.34 16.44
C VAL A 1049 -15.43 -1.86 17.70
N LYS A 1050 -16.75 -2.03 17.78
CA LYS A 1050 -17.52 -1.69 18.99
C LYS A 1050 -17.34 -2.74 20.09
N THR A 1051 -16.87 -3.94 19.74
CA THR A 1051 -16.89 -5.11 20.63
C THR A 1051 -15.53 -5.76 20.82
N HIS A 1052 -14.64 -5.67 19.83
CA HIS A 1052 -13.34 -6.34 19.81
C HIS A 1052 -12.19 -5.33 19.67
N SER A 1053 -11.01 -5.68 20.18
CA SER A 1053 -9.79 -4.88 20.02
C SER A 1053 -9.18 -5.02 18.61
N LEU A 1054 -8.23 -4.15 18.29
CA LEU A 1054 -7.50 -4.12 17.03
C LEU A 1054 -6.82 -5.48 16.74
N GLY A 1055 -6.07 -6.02 17.70
CA GLY A 1055 -5.42 -7.31 17.59
C GLY A 1055 -6.40 -8.44 17.30
N GLN A 1056 -7.48 -8.53 18.06
CA GLN A 1056 -8.52 -9.54 17.84
C GLN A 1056 -9.11 -9.50 16.42
N ILE A 1057 -9.36 -8.30 15.90
CA ILE A 1057 -9.88 -8.11 14.54
C ILE A 1057 -8.86 -8.53 13.48
N SER A 1058 -7.59 -8.11 13.63
CA SER A 1058 -6.52 -8.45 12.69
C SER A 1058 -6.29 -9.97 12.62
N HIS A 1059 -6.16 -10.64 13.78
CA HIS A 1059 -5.94 -12.08 13.85
C HIS A 1059 -7.14 -12.88 13.29
N ALA A 1060 -8.37 -12.44 13.55
CA ALA A 1060 -9.55 -13.05 12.94
C ALA A 1060 -9.52 -12.95 11.40
N LEU A 1061 -9.00 -11.84 10.85
CA LEU A 1061 -8.83 -11.69 9.40
C LEU A 1061 -7.65 -12.50 8.86
N TYR A 1062 -6.57 -12.71 9.62
CA TYR A 1062 -5.47 -13.61 9.24
C TYR A 1062 -5.97 -15.05 9.07
N GLU A 1063 -6.88 -15.52 9.93
CA GLU A 1063 -7.48 -16.86 9.85
C GLU A 1063 -8.38 -17.06 8.62
N VAL A 1064 -8.97 -15.98 8.11
CA VAL A 1064 -9.66 -15.97 6.81
C VAL A 1064 -8.78 -15.44 5.70
N GLY A 1065 -7.46 -15.60 5.88
CA GLY A 1065 -6.51 -15.51 4.80
C GLY A 1065 -6.06 -14.15 4.37
N GLY A 1066 -6.33 -13.19 5.24
CA GLY A 1066 -5.84 -11.86 5.05
C GLY A 1066 -4.33 -11.82 5.09
N GLU A 1067 -3.61 -12.69 5.79
CA GLU A 1067 -2.19 -12.46 6.16
C GLU A 1067 -1.24 -12.27 4.96
N TYR A 1068 -0.36 -11.27 5.06
CA TYR A 1068 0.64 -10.97 4.05
C TYR A 1068 1.70 -12.07 3.96
N ARG A 1069 1.96 -12.57 2.75
CA ARG A 1069 3.13 -13.42 2.46
C ARG A 1069 4.26 -12.54 1.96
N ARG A 1070 5.40 -12.55 2.66
CA ARG A 1070 6.53 -11.70 2.31
C ARG A 1070 7.06 -12.02 0.92
N ASN A 1071 7.19 -10.96 0.14
CA ASN A 1071 7.86 -10.92 -1.15
C ASN A 1071 9.35 -10.56 -0.93
N MET A 1072 10.27 -11.45 -1.34
CA MET A 1072 11.72 -11.17 -1.33
C MET A 1072 12.13 -10.35 -2.54
#